data_AF-A0A127Q5S5-F1
#
_entry.id   AF-A0A127Q5S5-F1
#
_cell.length_a   1.000
_cell.length_b   1.000
_cell.length_c   1.000
_cell.angle_alpha   90.00
_cell.angle_beta   90.00
_cell.angle_gamma   90.00
#
_symmetry.space_group_name_H-M   'P 1'
#
loop_
_entity.id
_entity.type
_entity.pdbx_description
1 polymer ?
#
loop_
_entity_poly.entity_id
_entity_poly.type
_entity_poly.pdbx_seq_one_letter_code
_entity_poly.pdbx_strand_id
1 'polypeptide(L)'
;MLSTLKLIAADPNTDDISHLVALIQTLRPRKPELATEAAENLRILVQLLHGEPAQASALRHYVLRLFSTRRQISLYTDTGILPNAGFFTELFQRLSFRMLPPALDENYLRDCLDRLLPAETDYIWINAVPNEDWFSLFDLLGQAAPYTDADNNAASDAIDRHKTVGELLEAIQTLSYRISAMGLEPALLRLYPSIDEFESPFLMQNVELHLYLNSYRHHLAAADSAVPLADLPPLEDARHLAVMLDQCDTIVLKIRKNALRMGSSVALTYLLVRLEQSIARLRKLLNLVDVGEVSISVPNTEKQEGPVAHDEAEALANAKRMAKRSEALALGRELIEGHNRKYAVRELFADNINLLARNVTENASRTGEHYIAEDRGEYGAMFRSAAGAGFIIGFMSMLKILASYLRAAPLVEAFLFSMNYSVGFMLIHVLHFTVATKQPAMTASRIASGLQSRDGRNIDIDSLVELITKVIRTQFIAVAGNLLLAFPVAYLIALGYHSLFGHHLVTPDKAAHLLHDIDPFASLALFHAAIAGVCLFLAGLISGYYDNKALYTHMAQRVARARWLGKLMGKPRLARFGEYLEHNLGGLMGNFYFGILLGTIGTIGFMLGLPIDIRHITFSATNFATALVGLDNHMGWHTAVVSVIGVLAIGTVNLWVSFSLALFVALRARQVRFRHGWTLAKAVFSRFLKGPRISSFRRRESPFKRIARKPRAPEGQRGPDDPACGIHTNSSKKRSNKVVSERQQQ
;
A
#
# COMPACT_ATOMS: atom_id res chain seq x y z
N MET A 1 -10.33 -6.94 44.13
CA MET A 1 -9.89 -8.28 43.70
C MET A 1 -10.53 -9.35 44.58
N LEU A 2 -10.20 -9.47 45.86
CA LEU A 2 -10.78 -10.50 46.75
C LEU A 2 -12.32 -10.45 46.85
N SER A 3 -12.91 -9.25 46.89
CA SER A 3 -14.37 -9.07 46.83
C SER A 3 -14.98 -9.65 45.55
N THR A 4 -14.36 -9.40 44.40
CA THR A 4 -14.79 -9.92 43.10
C THR A 4 -14.67 -11.44 43.03
N LEU A 5 -13.57 -12.01 43.53
CA LEU A 5 -13.37 -13.46 43.58
C LEU A 5 -14.42 -14.15 44.46
N LYS A 6 -14.80 -13.52 45.59
CA LYS A 6 -15.89 -14.01 46.45
C LYS A 6 -17.25 -13.99 45.76
N LEU A 7 -17.52 -12.97 44.94
CA LEU A 7 -18.76 -12.92 44.15
C LEU A 7 -18.80 -14.04 43.11
N ILE A 8 -17.71 -14.26 42.37
CA ILE A 8 -17.59 -15.37 41.41
C ILE A 8 -17.73 -16.73 42.11
N ALA A 9 -17.14 -16.89 43.30
CA ALA A 9 -17.25 -18.12 44.07
C ALA A 9 -18.65 -18.35 44.67
N ALA A 10 -19.42 -17.29 44.89
CA ALA A 10 -20.79 -17.39 45.41
C ALA A 10 -21.80 -17.81 44.35
N ASP A 11 -21.57 -17.45 43.07
CA ASP A 11 -22.38 -17.89 41.93
C ASP A 11 -21.51 -18.24 40.71
N PRO A 12 -20.80 -19.39 40.73
CA PRO A 12 -19.91 -19.78 39.63
C PRO A 12 -20.66 -20.09 38.32
N ASN A 13 -21.96 -20.38 38.43
CA ASN A 13 -22.85 -20.71 37.32
C ASN A 13 -23.39 -19.47 36.58
N THR A 14 -23.03 -18.26 37.01
CA THR A 14 -23.52 -17.04 36.36
C THR A 14 -22.90 -16.83 34.98
N ASP A 15 -23.71 -16.35 34.04
CA ASP A 15 -23.25 -15.90 32.72
C ASP A 15 -23.01 -14.38 32.66
N ASP A 16 -23.16 -13.65 33.78
CA ASP A 16 -22.91 -12.22 33.84
C ASP A 16 -21.41 -11.90 33.72
N ILE A 17 -21.03 -11.21 32.65
CA ILE A 17 -19.65 -10.81 32.37
C ILE A 17 -19.13 -9.70 33.29
N SER A 18 -20.02 -9.02 34.03
CA SER A 18 -19.68 -7.87 34.86
C SER A 18 -18.67 -8.23 35.97
N HIS A 19 -18.68 -9.47 36.47
CA HIS A 19 -17.68 -9.94 37.43
C HIS A 19 -16.28 -10.06 36.80
N LEU A 20 -16.18 -10.57 35.56
CA LEU A 20 -14.92 -10.61 34.83
C LEU A 20 -14.41 -9.21 34.49
N VAL A 21 -15.32 -8.28 34.11
CA VAL A 21 -14.98 -6.87 33.89
C VAL A 21 -14.37 -6.26 35.15
N ALA A 22 -15.00 -6.45 36.31
CA ALA A 22 -14.48 -5.96 37.59
C ALA A 22 -13.13 -6.58 37.95
N LEU A 23 -12.90 -7.86 37.63
CA LEU A 23 -11.62 -8.52 37.85
C LEU A 23 -10.51 -7.91 36.97
N ILE A 24 -10.76 -7.76 35.66
CA ILE A 24 -9.81 -7.14 34.73
C ILE A 24 -9.51 -5.69 35.12
N GLN A 25 -10.51 -4.94 35.57
CA GLN A 25 -10.30 -3.58 36.08
C GLN A 25 -9.30 -3.53 37.24
N THR A 26 -9.23 -4.58 38.08
CA THR A 26 -8.22 -4.65 39.16
C THR A 26 -6.82 -5.02 38.67
N LEU A 27 -6.70 -5.59 37.47
CA LEU A 27 -5.41 -5.89 36.84
C LEU A 27 -4.85 -4.70 36.06
N ARG A 28 -5.74 -3.87 35.50
CA ARG A 28 -5.40 -2.71 34.66
C ARG A 28 -4.55 -1.68 35.44
N PRO A 29 -3.37 -1.28 34.93
CA PRO A 29 -2.54 -0.27 35.58
C PRO A 29 -3.12 1.14 35.41
N ARG A 30 -2.69 2.10 36.24
CA ARG A 30 -3.17 3.49 36.15
C ARG A 30 -2.76 4.17 34.85
N LYS A 31 -1.59 3.81 34.31
CA LYS A 31 -1.09 4.25 33.00
C LYS A 31 -0.71 3.02 32.17
N PRO A 32 -1.01 2.99 30.86
CA PRO A 32 -0.72 1.83 30.01
C PRO A 32 0.78 1.46 29.96
N GLU A 33 1.66 2.45 30.15
CA GLU A 33 3.11 2.28 30.10
C GLU A 33 3.70 1.65 31.38
N LEU A 34 2.94 1.61 32.48
CA LEU A 34 3.37 1.05 33.77
C LEU A 34 3.13 -0.46 33.82
N ALA A 35 3.76 -1.19 32.91
CA ALA A 35 3.61 -2.64 32.78
C ALA A 35 3.96 -3.43 34.05
N THR A 36 4.88 -2.90 34.86
CA THR A 36 5.29 -3.52 36.14
C THR A 36 4.14 -3.59 37.14
N GLU A 37 3.25 -2.59 37.18
CA GLU A 37 2.07 -2.57 38.05
C GLU A 37 1.09 -3.67 37.65
N ALA A 38 0.86 -3.85 36.33
CA ALA A 38 -0.02 -4.91 35.83
C ALA A 38 0.53 -6.32 36.13
N ALA A 39 1.85 -6.51 35.98
CA ALA A 39 2.50 -7.77 36.30
C ALA A 39 2.42 -8.09 37.81
N GLU A 40 2.60 -7.08 38.67
CA GLU A 40 2.44 -7.22 40.11
C GLU A 40 1.00 -7.57 40.49
N ASN A 41 0.00 -6.88 39.92
CA ASN A 41 -1.41 -7.20 40.15
C ASN A 41 -1.76 -8.63 39.71
N LEU A 42 -1.20 -9.10 38.59
CA LEU A 42 -1.39 -10.48 38.13
C LEU A 42 -0.77 -11.50 39.10
N ARG A 43 0.44 -11.22 39.63
CA ARG A 43 1.06 -12.07 40.66
C ARG A 43 0.24 -12.10 41.95
N ILE A 44 -0.32 -10.97 42.37
CA ILE A 44 -1.23 -10.90 43.52
C ILE A 44 -2.46 -11.77 43.28
N LEU A 45 -3.05 -11.73 42.08
CA LEU A 45 -4.19 -12.59 41.73
C LEU A 45 -3.82 -14.07 41.85
N VAL A 46 -2.67 -14.48 41.29
CA VAL A 46 -2.17 -15.86 41.38
C VAL A 46 -1.97 -16.27 42.84
N GLN A 47 -1.37 -15.42 43.68
CA GLN A 47 -1.18 -15.70 45.10
C GLN A 47 -2.50 -15.86 45.86
N LEU A 48 -3.50 -15.02 45.59
CA LEU A 48 -4.82 -15.12 46.22
C LEU A 48 -5.53 -16.43 45.84
N LEU A 49 -5.50 -16.80 44.56
CA LEU A 49 -6.12 -18.04 44.08
C LEU A 49 -5.39 -19.29 44.60
N HIS A 50 -4.07 -19.21 44.78
CA HIS A 50 -3.29 -20.30 45.38
C HIS A 50 -3.63 -20.49 46.86
N GLY A 51 -3.95 -19.41 47.59
CA GLY A 51 -4.37 -19.47 48.99
C GLY A 51 -5.76 -20.05 49.20
N GLU A 52 -6.64 -19.98 48.19
CA GLU A 52 -8.06 -20.35 48.27
C GLU A 52 -8.46 -21.23 47.06
N PRO A 53 -8.22 -22.55 47.10
CA PRO A 53 -8.42 -23.44 45.94
C PRO A 53 -9.87 -23.51 45.45
N ALA A 54 -10.85 -23.29 46.34
CA ALA A 54 -12.26 -23.18 45.97
C ALA A 54 -12.52 -21.99 45.04
N GLN A 55 -11.85 -20.85 45.25
CA GLN A 55 -11.97 -19.68 44.38
C GLN A 55 -11.31 -19.93 43.02
N ALA A 56 -10.20 -20.67 42.99
CA ALA A 56 -9.56 -21.08 41.74
C ALA A 56 -10.46 -22.00 40.90
N SER A 57 -11.11 -22.99 41.54
CA SER A 57 -12.08 -23.88 40.90
C SER A 57 -13.29 -23.12 40.37
N ALA A 58 -13.88 -22.23 41.18
CA ALA A 58 -15.01 -21.39 40.77
C ALA A 58 -14.66 -20.45 39.61
N LEU A 59 -13.50 -19.78 39.66
CA LEU A 59 -13.06 -18.88 38.59
C LEU A 59 -12.81 -19.64 37.28
N ARG A 60 -12.20 -20.84 37.36
CA ARG A 60 -12.02 -21.71 36.20
C ARG A 60 -13.36 -22.08 35.57
N HIS A 61 -14.32 -22.54 36.35
CA HIS A 61 -15.65 -22.91 35.87
C HIS A 61 -16.37 -21.72 35.23
N TYR A 62 -16.41 -20.59 35.93
CA TYR A 62 -17.01 -19.35 35.44
C TYR A 62 -16.41 -18.88 34.10
N VAL A 63 -15.08 -18.89 33.95
CA VAL A 63 -14.43 -18.49 32.69
C VAL A 63 -14.75 -19.47 31.56
N LEU A 64 -14.70 -20.78 31.81
CA LEU A 64 -15.05 -21.79 30.80
C LEU A 64 -16.51 -21.63 30.34
N ARG A 65 -17.42 -21.41 31.29
CA ARG A 65 -18.83 -21.19 31.02
C ARG A 65 -19.07 -19.91 30.21
N LEU A 66 -18.44 -18.79 30.57
CA LEU A 66 -18.56 -17.54 29.81
C LEU A 66 -18.15 -17.72 28.34
N PHE A 67 -17.10 -18.50 28.09
CA PHE A 67 -16.64 -18.83 26.74
C PHE A 67 -17.62 -19.77 26.04
N SER A 68 -18.08 -20.82 26.72
CA SER A 68 -18.96 -21.83 26.12
C SER A 68 -20.36 -21.28 25.83
N THR A 69 -20.89 -20.34 26.61
CA THR A 69 -22.24 -19.77 26.41
C THR A 69 -22.30 -18.74 25.29
N ARG A 70 -21.14 -18.29 24.76
CA ARG A 70 -21.03 -17.26 23.73
C ARG A 70 -20.46 -17.78 22.42
N ARG A 71 -20.85 -17.14 21.31
CA ARG A 71 -20.33 -17.45 19.97
C ARG A 71 -18.91 -16.91 19.82
N GLN A 72 -17.97 -17.76 19.45
CA GLN A 72 -16.54 -17.45 19.39
C GLN A 72 -16.03 -17.29 17.96
N ILE A 73 -16.73 -17.84 16.96
CA ILE A 73 -16.28 -17.85 15.55
C ILE A 73 -15.83 -16.47 15.06
N SER A 74 -16.60 -15.40 15.30
CA SER A 74 -16.27 -14.05 14.81
C SER A 74 -15.04 -13.45 15.49
N LEU A 75 -14.74 -13.85 16.73
CA LEU A 75 -13.50 -13.47 17.41
C LEU A 75 -12.30 -14.01 16.64
N TYR A 76 -12.30 -15.30 16.33
CA TYR A 76 -11.18 -15.97 15.66
C TYR A 76 -11.05 -15.62 14.17
N THR A 77 -12.17 -15.34 13.48
CA THR A 77 -12.21 -15.17 12.01
C THR A 77 -12.25 -13.73 11.51
N ASP A 78 -12.69 -12.77 12.34
CA ASP A 78 -12.81 -11.36 11.92
C ASP A 78 -11.86 -10.42 12.68
N THR A 79 -11.51 -10.73 13.93
CA THR A 79 -10.72 -9.81 14.77
C THR A 79 -9.25 -9.79 14.35
N GLY A 80 -8.77 -8.60 14.01
CA GLY A 80 -7.41 -8.39 13.48
C GLY A 80 -7.26 -8.76 11.99
N ILE A 81 -8.34 -9.16 11.31
CA ILE A 81 -8.36 -9.46 9.88
C ILE A 81 -9.11 -8.34 9.15
N LEU A 82 -8.63 -7.94 7.99
CA LEU A 82 -9.32 -6.95 7.15
C LEU A 82 -10.72 -7.46 6.75
N PRO A 83 -11.77 -6.63 6.83
CA PRO A 83 -13.13 -7.05 6.49
C PRO A 83 -13.34 -7.26 4.99
N ASN A 84 -14.44 -7.93 4.62
CA ASN A 84 -14.88 -8.13 3.23
C ASN A 84 -15.17 -6.82 2.47
N ALA A 85 -15.55 -5.76 3.19
CA ALA A 85 -15.95 -4.50 2.58
C ALA A 85 -14.77 -3.86 1.81
N GLY A 86 -15.09 -3.15 0.72
CA GLY A 86 -14.07 -2.41 -0.02
C GLY A 86 -13.40 -1.35 0.86
N PHE A 87 -12.13 -1.04 0.57
CA PHE A 87 -11.30 -0.12 1.36
C PHE A 87 -12.01 1.20 1.75
N PHE A 88 -12.71 1.84 0.81
CA PHE A 88 -13.39 3.12 1.07
C PHE A 88 -14.61 2.98 1.98
N THR A 89 -15.36 1.89 1.83
CA THR A 89 -16.49 1.57 2.72
C THR A 89 -15.98 1.37 4.14
N GLU A 90 -14.89 0.61 4.31
CA GLU A 90 -14.27 0.37 5.61
C GLU A 90 -13.73 1.66 6.23
N LEU A 91 -13.08 2.53 5.44
CA LEU A 91 -12.60 3.81 5.90
C LEU A 91 -13.74 4.69 6.44
N PHE A 92 -14.82 4.81 5.68
CA PHE A 92 -15.99 5.57 6.09
C PHE A 92 -16.64 4.96 7.35
N GLN A 93 -16.73 3.63 7.39
CA GLN A 93 -17.31 2.91 8.51
C GLN A 93 -16.49 3.07 9.81
N ARG A 94 -15.16 2.99 9.76
CA ARG A 94 -14.29 3.25 10.93
C ARG A 94 -14.41 4.69 11.42
N LEU A 95 -14.46 5.66 10.50
CA LEU A 95 -14.64 7.06 10.86
C LEU A 95 -16.00 7.28 11.54
N SER A 96 -17.06 6.67 11.01
CA SER A 96 -18.40 6.71 11.57
C SER A 96 -18.43 6.07 12.97
N PHE A 97 -17.88 4.86 13.13
CA PHE A 97 -17.87 4.14 14.40
C PHE A 97 -16.99 4.77 15.48
N ARG A 98 -16.01 5.58 15.08
CA ARG A 98 -15.27 6.43 16.02
C ARG A 98 -16.14 7.56 16.59
N MET A 99 -17.12 8.05 15.84
CA MET A 99 -18.08 9.06 16.32
C MET A 99 -19.26 8.41 17.05
N LEU A 100 -19.76 7.28 16.55
CA LEU A 100 -20.89 6.56 17.11
C LEU A 100 -20.63 5.04 17.05
N PRO A 101 -20.14 4.43 18.16
CA PRO A 101 -19.89 2.99 18.22
C PRO A 101 -21.15 2.16 17.94
N PRO A 102 -21.02 0.96 17.35
CA PRO A 102 -22.15 0.07 17.12
C PRO A 102 -22.73 -0.47 18.45
N ALA A 103 -23.98 -0.94 18.41
CA ALA A 103 -24.57 -1.65 19.53
C ALA A 103 -23.86 -2.99 19.77
N LEU A 104 -23.63 -3.33 21.03
CA LEU A 104 -22.95 -4.56 21.45
C LEU A 104 -23.96 -5.71 21.57
N ASP A 105 -23.63 -6.88 21.03
CA ASP A 105 -24.38 -8.12 21.24
C ASP A 105 -23.59 -9.08 22.14
N GLU A 106 -24.04 -9.22 23.39
CA GLU A 106 -23.36 -10.03 24.42
C GLU A 106 -23.34 -11.53 24.12
N ASN A 107 -24.10 -11.98 23.11
CA ASN A 107 -24.03 -13.35 22.62
C ASN A 107 -22.70 -13.64 21.88
N TYR A 108 -22.00 -12.61 21.41
CA TYR A 108 -20.72 -12.75 20.73
C TYR A 108 -19.55 -12.42 21.67
N LEU A 109 -18.59 -13.35 21.74
CA LEU A 109 -17.40 -13.16 22.56
C LEU A 109 -16.56 -11.96 22.08
N ARG A 110 -16.59 -11.67 20.78
CA ARG A 110 -15.96 -10.49 20.17
C ARG A 110 -16.47 -9.18 20.78
N ASP A 111 -17.78 -9.05 20.99
CA ASP A 111 -18.40 -7.82 21.50
C ASP A 111 -18.26 -7.74 23.02
N CYS A 112 -18.16 -8.89 23.68
CA CYS A 112 -17.79 -8.95 25.10
C CYS A 112 -16.41 -8.34 25.39
N LEU A 113 -15.47 -8.44 24.46
CA LEU A 113 -14.17 -7.77 24.60
C LEU A 113 -14.28 -6.24 24.69
N ASP A 114 -15.34 -5.61 24.13
CA ASP A 114 -15.56 -4.17 24.29
C ASP A 114 -15.84 -3.79 25.75
N ARG A 115 -16.55 -4.66 26.48
CA ARG A 115 -16.83 -4.45 27.91
C ARG A 115 -15.61 -4.76 28.77
N LEU A 116 -14.84 -5.80 28.41
CA LEU A 116 -13.66 -6.24 29.16
C LEU A 116 -12.49 -5.26 28.98
N LEU A 117 -12.24 -4.81 27.75
CA LEU A 117 -11.08 -4.02 27.33
C LEU A 117 -11.50 -2.76 26.55
N PRO A 118 -12.27 -1.84 27.18
CA PRO A 118 -12.83 -0.66 26.51
C PRO A 118 -11.77 0.36 26.05
N ALA A 119 -10.55 0.33 26.58
CA ALA A 119 -9.54 1.32 26.22
C ALA A 119 -8.75 0.88 24.98
N GLU A 120 -8.61 1.77 23.98
CA GLU A 120 -7.78 1.52 22.78
C GLU A 120 -6.31 1.16 23.12
N THR A 121 -5.86 1.43 24.35
CA THR A 121 -4.51 1.18 24.84
C THR A 121 -4.36 -0.07 25.72
N ASP A 122 -5.42 -0.84 25.95
CA ASP A 122 -5.36 -2.00 26.86
C ASP A 122 -4.36 -3.06 26.41
N TYR A 123 -4.23 -3.29 25.10
CA TYR A 123 -3.21 -4.19 24.55
C TYR A 123 -1.77 -3.83 24.98
N ILE A 124 -1.47 -2.56 25.29
CA ILE A 124 -0.11 -2.12 25.65
C ILE A 124 0.35 -2.78 26.94
N TRP A 125 -0.47 -2.72 28.00
CA TRP A 125 -0.10 -3.30 29.28
C TRP A 125 -0.17 -4.83 29.24
N ILE A 126 -1.15 -5.41 28.53
CA ILE A 126 -1.30 -6.87 28.40
C ILE A 126 -0.09 -7.49 27.69
N ASN A 127 0.40 -6.84 26.63
CA ASN A 127 1.58 -7.28 25.89
C ASN A 127 2.87 -7.08 26.68
N ALA A 128 2.90 -6.15 27.62
CA ALA A 128 4.08 -5.84 28.42
C ALA A 128 4.22 -6.71 29.68
N VAL A 129 3.15 -7.37 30.14
CA VAL A 129 3.23 -8.39 31.21
C VAL A 129 4.05 -9.59 30.72
N PRO A 130 5.05 -10.08 31.50
CA PRO A 130 5.84 -11.25 31.15
C PRO A 130 5.00 -12.51 30.86
N ASN A 131 5.45 -13.35 29.94
CA ASN A 131 4.75 -14.60 29.60
C ASN A 131 4.64 -15.55 30.81
N GLU A 132 5.66 -15.57 31.67
CA GLU A 132 5.74 -16.41 32.87
C GLU A 132 4.59 -16.12 33.86
N ASP A 133 4.22 -14.85 34.01
CA ASP A 133 3.15 -14.44 34.91
C ASP A 133 1.78 -14.91 34.38
N TRP A 134 1.57 -14.84 33.06
CA TRP A 134 0.37 -15.39 32.41
C TRP A 134 0.31 -16.91 32.50
N PHE A 135 1.42 -17.60 32.24
CA PHE A 135 1.49 -19.06 32.35
C PHE A 135 1.21 -19.51 33.79
N SER A 136 1.72 -18.80 34.79
CA SER A 136 1.43 -19.09 36.21
C SER A 136 -0.07 -19.06 36.52
N LEU A 137 -0.80 -18.07 35.99
CA LEU A 137 -2.26 -18.02 36.14
C LEU A 137 -2.95 -19.17 35.40
N PHE A 138 -2.57 -19.45 34.15
CA PHE A 138 -3.18 -20.52 33.37
C PHE A 138 -2.89 -21.91 33.94
N ASP A 139 -1.71 -22.13 34.51
CA ASP A 139 -1.34 -23.35 35.20
C ASP A 139 -2.18 -23.55 36.45
N LEU A 140 -2.31 -22.51 37.27
CA LEU A 140 -3.13 -22.56 38.48
C LEU A 140 -4.59 -22.90 38.15
N LEU A 141 -5.19 -22.23 37.16
CA LEU A 141 -6.56 -22.50 36.73
C LEU A 141 -6.70 -23.86 36.04
N GLY A 142 -5.68 -24.30 35.30
CA GLY A 142 -5.67 -25.60 34.63
C GLY A 142 -5.61 -26.78 35.61
N GLN A 143 -4.87 -26.63 36.71
CA GLN A 143 -4.68 -27.62 37.76
C GLN A 143 -5.78 -27.58 38.83
N ALA A 144 -6.55 -26.50 38.92
CA ALA A 144 -7.66 -26.39 39.85
C ALA A 144 -8.69 -27.51 39.62
N ALA A 145 -9.16 -28.11 40.72
CA ALA A 145 -10.15 -29.18 40.67
C ALA A 145 -11.40 -28.71 39.89
N PRO A 146 -12.01 -29.57 39.04
CA PRO A 146 -13.30 -29.27 38.42
C PRO A 146 -14.32 -28.84 39.48
N TYR A 147 -15.07 -27.80 39.17
CA TYR A 147 -16.14 -27.37 40.06
C TYR A 147 -17.20 -28.47 40.14
N THR A 148 -17.52 -28.91 41.35
CA THR A 148 -18.55 -29.90 41.62
C THR A 148 -19.66 -29.23 42.40
N ASP A 149 -20.81 -29.04 41.77
CA ASP A 149 -22.04 -28.63 42.46
C ASP A 149 -22.69 -29.87 43.11
N ALA A 150 -23.57 -29.68 44.10
CA ALA A 150 -24.29 -30.75 44.77
C ALA A 150 -25.16 -31.59 43.82
N ASP A 151 -25.52 -31.04 42.64
CA ASP A 151 -26.40 -31.68 41.65
C ASP A 151 -25.71 -32.08 40.34
N ASN A 152 -24.45 -31.71 40.08
CA ASN A 152 -23.77 -32.04 38.82
C ASN A 152 -22.26 -32.29 38.99
N ASN A 153 -21.86 -33.52 38.67
CA ASN A 153 -20.50 -34.02 38.69
C ASN A 153 -19.59 -33.22 37.73
N ALA A 154 -18.27 -33.38 37.87
CA ALA A 154 -17.16 -32.79 37.09
C ALA A 154 -17.26 -32.79 35.53
N ALA A 155 -18.37 -33.26 34.95
CA ALA A 155 -18.69 -33.28 33.53
C ALA A 155 -18.94 -31.89 32.91
N SER A 156 -19.41 -30.88 33.67
CA SER A 156 -19.73 -29.56 33.09
C SER A 156 -18.50 -28.86 32.47
N ASP A 157 -17.39 -28.79 33.21
CA ASP A 157 -16.14 -28.20 32.71
C ASP A 157 -15.61 -28.90 31.46
N ALA A 158 -15.79 -30.23 31.40
CA ALA A 158 -15.40 -31.00 30.23
C ALA A 158 -16.26 -30.63 29.03
N ILE A 159 -17.59 -30.58 29.18
CA ILE A 159 -18.54 -30.20 28.13
C ILE A 159 -18.24 -28.79 27.61
N ASP A 160 -18.00 -27.83 28.50
CA ASP A 160 -17.70 -26.44 28.15
C ASP A 160 -16.39 -26.31 27.34
N ARG A 161 -15.38 -27.10 27.69
CA ARG A 161 -14.14 -27.22 26.89
C ARG A 161 -14.39 -27.84 25.52
N HIS A 162 -15.16 -28.92 25.43
CA HIS A 162 -15.50 -29.57 24.15
C HIS A 162 -16.21 -28.58 23.22
N LYS A 163 -17.17 -27.80 23.74
CA LYS A 163 -17.86 -26.76 22.97
C LYS A 163 -16.91 -25.67 22.46
N THR A 164 -15.99 -25.21 23.30
CA THR A 164 -14.97 -24.21 22.92
C THR A 164 -14.05 -24.74 21.80
N VAL A 165 -13.65 -26.00 21.86
CA VAL A 165 -12.88 -26.65 20.78
C VAL A 165 -13.73 -26.76 19.50
N GLY A 166 -15.01 -27.09 19.62
CA GLY A 166 -15.95 -27.13 18.49
C GLY A 166 -16.04 -25.79 17.74
N GLU A 167 -16.23 -24.68 18.47
CA GLU A 167 -16.27 -23.32 17.90
C GLU A 167 -14.94 -22.93 17.22
N LEU A 168 -13.80 -23.39 17.76
CA LEU A 168 -12.49 -23.18 17.16
C LEU A 168 -12.34 -23.95 15.84
N LEU A 169 -12.79 -25.21 15.78
CA LEU A 169 -12.83 -26.01 14.55
C LEU A 169 -13.75 -25.39 13.50
N GLU A 170 -14.89 -24.85 13.90
CA GLU A 170 -15.80 -24.11 13.00
C GLU A 170 -15.18 -22.80 12.48
N ALA A 171 -14.38 -22.11 13.30
CA ALA A 171 -13.62 -20.95 12.85
C ALA A 171 -12.54 -21.32 11.82
N ILE A 172 -11.82 -22.42 12.04
CA ILE A 172 -10.86 -23.01 11.08
C ILE A 172 -11.56 -23.31 9.76
N GLN A 173 -12.71 -24.00 9.81
CA GLN A 173 -13.53 -24.31 8.63
C GLN A 173 -13.97 -23.03 7.88
N THR A 174 -14.45 -22.03 8.62
CA THR A 174 -14.89 -20.75 8.05
C THR A 174 -13.75 -20.00 7.35
N LEU A 175 -12.56 -19.96 7.96
CA LEU A 175 -11.38 -19.33 7.35
C LEU A 175 -10.96 -20.04 6.06
N SER A 176 -10.99 -21.37 6.05
CA SER A 176 -10.66 -22.14 4.86
C SER A 176 -11.61 -21.86 3.70
N TYR A 177 -12.93 -21.81 3.91
CA TYR A 177 -13.86 -21.40 2.85
C TYR A 177 -13.59 -19.97 2.35
N ARG A 178 -13.30 -19.04 3.26
CA ARG A 178 -12.95 -17.65 2.89
C ARG A 178 -11.66 -17.60 2.06
N ILE A 179 -10.64 -18.39 2.42
CA ILE A 179 -9.37 -18.49 1.66
C ILE A 179 -9.64 -19.05 0.27
N SER A 180 -10.44 -20.11 0.13
CA SER A 180 -10.85 -20.65 -1.17
C SER A 180 -11.54 -19.61 -2.03
N ALA A 181 -12.54 -18.91 -1.47
CA ALA A 181 -13.29 -17.88 -2.19
C ALA A 181 -12.40 -16.71 -2.63
N MET A 182 -11.54 -16.21 -1.73
CA MET A 182 -10.60 -15.13 -2.05
C MET A 182 -9.56 -15.56 -3.09
N GLY A 183 -9.05 -16.79 -2.99
CA GLY A 183 -8.05 -17.35 -3.90
C GLY A 183 -8.52 -17.47 -5.35
N LEU A 184 -9.84 -17.57 -5.56
CA LEU A 184 -10.47 -17.66 -6.87
C LEU A 184 -11.05 -16.33 -7.38
N GLU A 185 -10.78 -15.21 -6.70
CA GLU A 185 -11.27 -13.93 -7.19
C GLU A 185 -10.71 -13.59 -8.59
N PRO A 186 -11.52 -13.05 -9.51
CA PRO A 186 -11.10 -12.71 -10.87
C PRO A 186 -9.88 -11.78 -10.94
N ALA A 187 -9.67 -10.96 -9.91
CA ALA A 187 -8.52 -10.08 -9.79
C ALA A 187 -7.20 -10.86 -9.64
N LEU A 188 -7.20 -12.00 -8.92
CA LEU A 188 -6.04 -12.87 -8.76
C LEU A 188 -5.81 -13.72 -10.00
N LEU A 189 -6.86 -14.31 -10.57
CA LEU A 189 -6.79 -15.13 -11.79
C LEU A 189 -6.23 -14.36 -12.98
N ARG A 190 -6.53 -13.06 -13.09
CA ARG A 190 -5.95 -12.19 -14.13
C ARG A 190 -4.41 -12.10 -14.01
N LEU A 191 -3.89 -12.07 -12.79
CA LEU A 191 -2.46 -11.90 -12.53
C LEU A 191 -1.67 -13.21 -12.52
N TYR A 192 -2.35 -14.32 -12.24
CA TYR A 192 -1.77 -15.65 -12.23
C TYR A 192 -2.83 -16.66 -12.72
N PRO A 193 -3.01 -16.81 -14.05
CA PRO A 193 -4.04 -17.69 -14.61
C PRO A 193 -3.88 -19.16 -14.23
N SER A 194 -2.64 -19.58 -13.93
CA SER A 194 -2.32 -20.95 -13.50
C SER A 194 -2.89 -21.33 -12.12
N ILE A 195 -3.61 -20.44 -11.45
CA ILE A 195 -4.46 -20.82 -10.28
C ILE A 195 -5.59 -21.75 -10.74
N ASP A 196 -6.06 -21.59 -11.98
CA ASP A 196 -7.16 -22.34 -12.57
C ASP A 196 -6.67 -23.59 -13.35
N GLU A 197 -5.34 -23.83 -13.35
CA GLU A 197 -4.80 -25.12 -13.79
C GLU A 197 -5.19 -26.22 -12.80
N PHE A 198 -5.16 -27.49 -13.24
CA PHE A 198 -5.64 -28.66 -12.50
C PHE A 198 -5.27 -28.59 -11.00
N GLU A 199 -6.28 -28.55 -10.13
CA GLU A 199 -6.20 -28.52 -8.66
C GLU A 199 -5.54 -27.27 -8.02
N SER A 200 -6.29 -26.15 -7.99
CA SER A 200 -5.90 -24.94 -7.24
C SER A 200 -5.57 -25.23 -5.76
N PRO A 201 -4.39 -24.84 -5.24
CA PRO A 201 -4.05 -25.03 -3.83
C PRO A 201 -5.03 -24.36 -2.86
N PHE A 202 -5.67 -23.26 -3.27
CA PHE A 202 -6.70 -22.57 -2.49
C PHE A 202 -7.98 -23.42 -2.32
N LEU A 203 -8.30 -24.27 -3.30
CA LEU A 203 -9.39 -25.24 -3.20
C LEU A 203 -8.93 -26.50 -2.46
N MET A 204 -7.75 -27.02 -2.81
CA MET A 204 -7.23 -28.26 -2.25
C MET A 204 -7.01 -28.18 -0.72
N GLN A 205 -6.57 -27.03 -0.20
CA GLN A 205 -6.49 -26.82 1.26
C GLN A 205 -7.85 -27.02 1.96
N ASN A 206 -8.97 -26.69 1.31
CA ASN A 206 -10.29 -26.88 1.91
C ASN A 206 -10.69 -28.36 1.91
N VAL A 207 -10.34 -29.10 0.85
CA VAL A 207 -10.55 -30.55 0.78
C VAL A 207 -9.77 -31.27 1.89
N GLU A 208 -8.46 -31.00 2.00
CA GLU A 208 -7.60 -31.58 3.04
C GLU A 208 -8.08 -31.19 4.45
N LEU A 209 -8.52 -29.94 4.65
CA LEU A 209 -9.08 -29.53 5.93
C LEU A 209 -10.32 -30.34 6.30
N HIS A 210 -11.22 -30.62 5.35
CA HIS A 210 -12.42 -31.40 5.64
C HIS A 210 -12.11 -32.82 6.08
N LEU A 211 -11.09 -33.46 5.48
CA LEU A 211 -10.61 -34.77 5.89
C LEU A 211 -10.10 -34.73 7.34
N TYR A 212 -9.23 -33.77 7.64
CA TYR A 212 -8.72 -33.51 9.00
C TYR A 212 -9.85 -33.26 10.02
N LEU A 213 -10.79 -32.35 9.73
CA LEU A 213 -11.88 -31.99 10.64
C LEU A 213 -12.82 -33.16 10.91
N ASN A 214 -13.11 -33.98 9.90
CA ASN A 214 -13.94 -35.16 10.06
C ASN A 214 -13.26 -36.18 10.98
N SER A 215 -11.98 -36.45 10.76
CA SER A 215 -11.18 -37.32 11.63
C SER A 215 -11.16 -36.79 13.08
N TYR A 216 -10.95 -35.49 13.26
CA TYR A 216 -10.93 -34.85 14.58
C TYR A 216 -12.26 -34.92 15.32
N ARG A 217 -13.38 -34.65 14.64
CA ARG A 217 -14.73 -34.73 15.23
C ARG A 217 -15.10 -36.14 15.64
N HIS A 218 -14.69 -37.16 14.88
CA HIS A 218 -14.89 -38.56 15.27
C HIS A 218 -14.14 -38.92 16.55
N HIS A 219 -12.89 -38.43 16.72
CA HIS A 219 -12.12 -38.65 17.94
C HIS A 219 -12.70 -37.92 19.15
N LEU A 220 -13.17 -36.68 18.98
CA LEU A 220 -13.90 -35.96 20.03
C LEU A 220 -15.15 -36.73 20.48
N ALA A 221 -15.99 -37.17 19.54
CA ALA A 221 -17.23 -37.88 19.86
C ALA A 221 -16.99 -39.25 20.53
N ALA A 222 -15.88 -39.92 20.19
CA ALA A 222 -15.50 -41.18 20.82
C ALA A 222 -15.02 -41.01 22.26
N ALA A 223 -14.34 -39.90 22.58
CA ALA A 223 -13.93 -39.56 23.94
C ALA A 223 -15.15 -39.39 24.87
N ASP A 224 -16.26 -38.85 24.35
CA ASP A 224 -17.51 -38.69 25.09
C ASP A 224 -18.32 -40.00 25.23
N SER A 225 -18.14 -40.95 24.30
CA SER A 225 -18.97 -42.16 24.19
C SER A 225 -18.32 -43.44 24.77
N ALA A 226 -17.18 -43.32 25.47
CA ALA A 226 -16.41 -44.43 26.04
C ALA A 226 -16.03 -45.53 25.02
N VAL A 227 -15.94 -45.20 23.73
CA VAL A 227 -15.47 -46.12 22.69
C VAL A 227 -13.96 -46.32 22.86
N PRO A 228 -13.43 -47.56 22.85
CA PRO A 228 -11.99 -47.79 22.98
C PRO A 228 -11.21 -47.06 21.87
N LEU A 229 -10.21 -46.28 22.26
CA LEU A 229 -9.36 -45.50 21.34
C LEU A 229 -8.64 -46.38 20.30
N ALA A 230 -8.50 -47.68 20.58
CA ALA A 230 -7.88 -48.67 19.69
C ALA A 230 -8.74 -49.03 18.46
N ASP A 231 -10.05 -48.79 18.51
CA ASP A 231 -10.98 -49.11 17.42
C ASP A 231 -11.20 -47.93 16.45
N LEU A 232 -10.63 -46.76 16.74
CA LEU A 232 -10.70 -45.59 15.87
C LEU A 232 -9.55 -45.57 14.86
N PRO A 233 -9.81 -45.16 13.61
CA PRO A 233 -8.73 -44.87 12.67
C PRO A 233 -7.81 -43.80 13.26
N PRO A 234 -6.49 -43.83 12.98
CA PRO A 234 -5.57 -42.84 13.52
C PRO A 234 -5.99 -41.43 13.11
N LEU A 235 -5.88 -40.48 14.04
CA LEU A 235 -6.13 -39.08 13.77
C LEU A 235 -5.25 -38.63 12.59
N GLU A 236 -5.87 -38.09 11.56
CA GLU A 236 -5.12 -37.52 10.44
C GLU A 236 -4.35 -36.31 10.94
N ASP A 237 -3.08 -36.20 10.54
CA ASP A 237 -2.27 -35.05 10.89
C ASP A 237 -2.51 -33.89 9.91
N ALA A 238 -2.18 -32.68 10.36
CA ALA A 238 -2.37 -31.47 9.56
C ALA A 238 -1.25 -31.22 8.52
N ARG A 239 -0.35 -32.18 8.24
CA ARG A 239 0.84 -31.93 7.40
C ARG A 239 0.46 -31.61 5.96
N HIS A 240 -0.47 -32.36 5.37
CA HIS A 240 -0.92 -32.09 3.99
C HIS A 240 -1.58 -30.72 3.88
N LEU A 241 -2.43 -30.36 4.85
CA LEU A 241 -3.03 -29.03 4.94
C LEU A 241 -1.95 -27.94 5.05
N ALA A 242 -0.94 -28.11 5.90
CA ALA A 242 0.17 -27.17 6.04
C ALA A 242 0.92 -26.96 4.72
N VAL A 243 1.20 -28.04 3.97
CA VAL A 243 1.82 -27.95 2.64
C VAL A 243 0.93 -27.17 1.67
N MET A 244 -0.39 -27.38 1.67
CA MET A 244 -1.30 -26.61 0.82
C MET A 244 -1.32 -25.11 1.19
N LEU A 245 -1.23 -24.77 2.48
CA LEU A 245 -1.12 -23.37 2.93
C LEU A 245 0.20 -22.72 2.50
N ASP A 246 1.32 -23.45 2.52
CA ASP A 246 2.62 -22.97 2.02
C ASP A 246 2.60 -22.72 0.50
N GLN A 247 1.88 -23.57 -0.25
CA GLN A 247 1.65 -23.36 -1.67
C GLN A 247 0.78 -22.11 -1.92
N CYS A 248 -0.25 -21.88 -1.10
CA CYS A 248 -1.05 -20.66 -1.15
C CYS A 248 -0.18 -19.41 -0.93
N ASP A 249 0.67 -19.40 0.10
CA ASP A 249 1.61 -18.31 0.37
C ASP A 249 2.56 -18.06 -0.82
N THR A 250 3.07 -19.14 -1.42
CA THR A 250 3.94 -19.06 -2.61
C THR A 250 3.22 -18.42 -3.80
N ILE A 251 1.95 -18.77 -4.03
CA ILE A 251 1.14 -18.17 -5.09
C ILE A 251 0.88 -16.69 -4.79
N VAL A 252 0.53 -16.33 -3.57
CA VAL A 252 0.33 -14.93 -3.15
C VAL A 252 1.59 -14.08 -3.42
N LEU A 253 2.77 -14.60 -3.10
CA LEU A 253 4.05 -13.93 -3.39
C LEU A 253 4.28 -13.76 -4.90
N LYS A 254 3.95 -14.77 -5.72
CA LYS A 254 4.02 -14.68 -7.19
C LYS A 254 3.05 -13.63 -7.73
N ILE A 255 1.81 -13.60 -7.25
CA ILE A 255 0.80 -12.61 -7.64
C ILE A 255 1.28 -11.20 -7.29
N ARG A 256 1.82 -11.00 -6.07
CA ARG A 256 2.38 -9.71 -5.65
C ARG A 256 3.49 -9.24 -6.59
N LYS A 257 4.38 -10.16 -7.00
CA LYS A 257 5.46 -9.87 -7.96
C LYS A 257 4.92 -9.52 -9.35
N ASN A 258 3.87 -10.20 -9.80
CA ASN A 258 3.21 -9.92 -11.08
C ASN A 258 2.44 -8.59 -11.06
N ALA A 259 1.81 -8.24 -9.93
CA ALA A 259 1.11 -6.97 -9.74
C ALA A 259 2.05 -5.75 -9.91
N LEU A 260 3.32 -5.88 -9.52
CA LEU A 260 4.34 -4.83 -9.78
C LEU A 260 4.58 -4.60 -11.28
N ARG A 261 4.40 -5.63 -12.12
CA ARG A 261 4.70 -5.59 -13.57
C ARG A 261 3.47 -5.26 -14.41
N MET A 262 2.31 -5.80 -14.05
CA MET A 262 1.06 -5.69 -14.82
C MET A 262 0.12 -4.61 -14.27
N GLY A 263 0.53 -3.92 -13.19
CA GLY A 263 -0.28 -2.95 -12.47
C GLY A 263 -1.11 -3.59 -11.36
N SER A 264 -1.51 -2.79 -10.38
CA SER A 264 -2.31 -3.21 -9.23
C SER A 264 -3.51 -2.30 -8.99
N SER A 265 -4.46 -2.71 -8.16
CA SER A 265 -5.54 -1.84 -7.68
C SER A 265 -5.57 -1.83 -6.14
N VAL A 266 -6.25 -0.84 -5.56
CA VAL A 266 -6.46 -0.77 -4.10
C VAL A 266 -7.20 -2.03 -3.63
N ALA A 267 -8.26 -2.41 -4.35
CA ALA A 267 -9.05 -3.60 -4.06
C ALA A 267 -8.20 -4.88 -4.09
N LEU A 268 -7.37 -5.05 -5.12
CA LEU A 268 -6.46 -6.20 -5.22
C LEU A 268 -5.44 -6.22 -4.07
N THR A 269 -4.85 -5.07 -3.74
CA THR A 269 -3.88 -4.97 -2.66
C THR A 269 -4.51 -5.35 -1.32
N TYR A 270 -5.72 -4.84 -1.08
CA TYR A 270 -6.52 -5.14 0.11
C TYR A 270 -6.90 -6.62 0.20
N LEU A 271 -7.32 -7.22 -0.91
CA LEU A 271 -7.59 -8.65 -1.03
C LEU A 271 -6.36 -9.50 -0.68
N LEU A 272 -5.19 -9.16 -1.22
CA LEU A 272 -3.95 -9.91 -0.95
C LEU A 272 -3.55 -9.87 0.52
N VAL A 273 -3.61 -8.70 1.17
CA VAL A 273 -3.30 -8.58 2.61
C VAL A 273 -4.29 -9.38 3.45
N ARG A 274 -5.57 -9.30 3.12
CA ARG A 274 -6.61 -10.04 3.81
C ARG A 274 -6.45 -11.56 3.65
N LEU A 275 -6.06 -12.01 2.46
CA LEU A 275 -5.78 -13.41 2.17
C LEU A 275 -4.59 -13.91 3.01
N GLU A 276 -3.50 -13.14 3.09
CA GLU A 276 -2.33 -13.45 3.94
C GLU A 276 -2.71 -13.52 5.43
N GLN A 277 -3.46 -12.55 5.94
CA GLN A 277 -3.95 -12.56 7.32
C GLN A 277 -4.83 -13.78 7.61
N SER A 278 -5.67 -14.16 6.66
CA SER A 278 -6.57 -15.31 6.81
C SER A 278 -5.80 -16.63 6.80
N ILE A 279 -4.81 -16.79 5.92
CA ILE A 279 -3.91 -17.96 5.87
C ILE A 279 -3.09 -18.05 7.16
N ALA A 280 -2.50 -16.94 7.61
CA ALA A 280 -1.72 -16.90 8.84
C ALA A 280 -2.58 -17.23 10.07
N ARG A 281 -3.81 -16.72 10.13
CA ARG A 281 -4.75 -17.05 11.20
C ARG A 281 -5.13 -18.53 11.16
N LEU A 282 -5.49 -19.07 9.99
CA LEU A 282 -5.82 -20.48 9.83
C LEU A 282 -4.68 -21.38 10.33
N ARG A 283 -3.42 -21.09 9.96
CA ARG A 283 -2.24 -21.83 10.42
C ARG A 283 -2.09 -21.78 11.95
N LYS A 284 -2.26 -20.61 12.58
CA LYS A 284 -2.19 -20.48 14.04
C LYS A 284 -3.28 -21.29 14.75
N LEU A 285 -4.53 -21.19 14.29
CA LEU A 285 -5.63 -21.97 14.90
C LEU A 285 -5.40 -23.47 14.72
N LEU A 286 -4.92 -23.89 13.55
CA LEU A 286 -4.58 -25.28 13.26
C LEU A 286 -3.49 -25.80 14.21
N ASN A 287 -2.38 -25.06 14.39
CA ASN A 287 -1.31 -25.45 15.31
C ASN A 287 -1.78 -25.61 16.77
N LEU A 288 -2.77 -24.81 17.19
CA LEU A 288 -3.35 -24.89 18.54
C LEU A 288 -4.18 -26.14 18.75
N VAL A 289 -4.87 -26.61 17.70
CA VAL A 289 -5.78 -27.76 17.74
C VAL A 289 -5.10 -29.07 17.35
N ASP A 290 -4.09 -29.00 16.49
CA ASP A 290 -3.42 -30.15 15.92
C ASP A 290 -2.79 -31.03 17.00
N VAL A 291 -2.93 -32.34 16.85
CA VAL A 291 -2.36 -33.36 17.74
C VAL A 291 -1.04 -33.89 17.18
N GLY A 292 -0.73 -33.56 15.91
CA GLY A 292 0.52 -33.92 15.23
C GLY A 292 1.78 -33.22 15.74
N GLU A 293 2.94 -33.68 15.25
CA GLU A 293 4.25 -33.13 15.62
C GLU A 293 4.39 -31.67 15.18
N VAL A 294 4.42 -30.75 16.15
CA VAL A 294 4.85 -29.37 15.92
C VAL A 294 6.29 -29.42 15.38
N SER A 295 6.49 -28.87 14.18
CA SER A 295 7.80 -28.71 13.55
C SER A 295 8.61 -27.65 14.30
N ILE A 296 9.19 -28.04 15.44
CA ILE A 296 10.22 -27.25 16.09
C ILE A 296 11.47 -27.40 15.21
N SER A 297 11.87 -26.32 14.54
CA SER A 297 13.18 -26.21 13.91
C SER A 297 14.26 -26.21 15.01
N VAL A 298 14.61 -27.38 15.52
CA VAL A 298 15.80 -27.56 16.36
C VAL A 298 17.01 -27.48 15.44
N PRO A 299 18.02 -26.62 15.73
CA PRO A 299 19.26 -26.60 14.96
C PRO A 299 19.91 -27.98 14.99
N ASN A 300 20.30 -28.48 13.81
CA ASN A 300 20.97 -29.76 13.58
C ASN A 300 21.84 -30.19 14.77
N THR A 301 21.34 -31.13 15.56
CA THR A 301 22.17 -31.94 16.45
C THR A 301 22.17 -33.33 15.84
N GLU A 302 23.36 -33.83 15.53
CA GLU A 302 23.57 -35.06 14.78
C GLU A 302 22.85 -36.24 15.46
N LYS A 303 22.12 -37.03 14.65
CA LYS A 303 21.45 -38.26 15.08
C LYS A 303 22.49 -39.22 15.67
N GLN A 304 22.39 -39.51 16.96
CA GLN A 304 22.94 -40.73 17.54
C GLN A 304 21.79 -41.71 17.78
N GLU A 305 21.82 -42.81 17.03
CA GLU A 305 20.90 -43.94 17.16
C GLU A 305 21.26 -44.73 18.43
N GLY A 306 20.45 -44.54 19.47
CA GLY A 306 20.43 -45.33 20.70
C GLY A 306 19.00 -45.36 21.26
N PRO A 307 18.64 -46.32 22.12
CA PRO A 307 17.28 -46.44 22.64
C PRO A 307 16.93 -45.18 23.45
N VAL A 308 15.94 -44.42 22.97
CA VAL A 308 15.49 -43.15 23.54
C VAL A 308 15.01 -43.41 24.97
N ALA A 309 15.77 -42.92 25.95
CA ALA A 309 15.41 -42.99 27.35
C ALA A 309 14.10 -42.21 27.59
N HIS A 310 13.25 -42.71 28.48
CA HIS A 310 11.94 -42.13 28.84
C HIS A 310 11.97 -40.60 29.09
N ASP A 311 13.10 -40.08 29.57
CA ASP A 311 13.34 -38.67 29.87
C ASP A 311 13.37 -37.75 28.63
N GLU A 312 13.86 -38.21 27.47
CA GLU A 312 13.91 -37.38 26.25
C GLU A 312 12.52 -37.22 25.60
N ALA A 313 11.70 -38.26 25.67
CA ALA A 313 10.33 -38.22 25.18
C ALA A 313 9.45 -37.28 26.02
N GLU A 314 9.63 -37.29 27.35
CA GLU A 314 8.93 -36.39 28.27
C GLU A 314 9.40 -34.94 28.10
N ALA A 315 10.71 -34.70 27.91
CA ALA A 315 11.24 -33.37 27.61
C ALA A 315 10.68 -32.81 26.29
N LEU A 316 10.59 -33.63 25.23
CA LEU A 316 10.00 -33.22 23.95
C LEU A 316 8.51 -32.92 24.07
N ALA A 317 7.76 -33.73 24.83
CA ALA A 317 6.34 -33.50 25.09
C ALA A 317 6.10 -32.19 25.86
N ASN A 318 6.93 -31.90 26.87
CA ASN A 318 6.87 -30.65 27.63
C ASN A 318 7.23 -29.44 26.75
N ALA A 319 8.27 -29.53 25.93
CA ALA A 319 8.62 -28.49 24.96
C ALA A 319 7.48 -28.21 23.97
N LYS A 320 6.83 -29.26 23.45
CA LYS A 320 5.64 -29.14 22.58
C LYS A 320 4.47 -28.45 23.29
N ARG A 321 4.18 -28.81 24.54
CA ARG A 321 3.13 -28.16 25.35
C ARG A 321 3.43 -26.67 25.60
N MET A 322 4.69 -26.34 25.92
CA MET A 322 5.13 -24.95 26.10
C MET A 322 5.00 -24.14 24.81
N ALA A 323 5.39 -24.71 23.67
CA ALA A 323 5.25 -24.07 22.36
C ALA A 323 3.77 -23.71 22.05
N LYS A 324 2.86 -24.69 22.20
CA LYS A 324 1.41 -24.45 22.00
C LYS A 324 0.86 -23.38 22.93
N ARG A 325 1.23 -23.40 24.21
CA ARG A 325 0.81 -22.38 25.19
C ARG A 325 1.33 -21.00 24.83
N SER A 326 2.58 -20.90 24.37
CA SER A 326 3.14 -19.64 23.89
C SER A 326 2.41 -19.13 22.65
N GLU A 327 2.04 -20.02 21.73
CA GLU A 327 1.25 -19.66 20.54
C GLU A 327 -0.17 -19.21 20.92
N ALA A 328 -0.81 -19.86 21.90
CA ALA A 328 -2.13 -19.49 22.40
C ALA A 328 -2.12 -18.10 23.04
N LEU A 329 -1.11 -17.80 23.87
CA LEU A 329 -0.93 -16.48 24.47
C LEU A 329 -0.64 -15.42 23.39
N ALA A 330 0.18 -15.76 22.39
CA ALA A 330 0.47 -14.87 21.27
C ALA A 330 -0.79 -14.56 20.44
N LEU A 331 -1.64 -15.57 20.18
CA LEU A 331 -2.92 -15.37 19.51
C LEU A 331 -3.88 -14.51 20.35
N GLY A 332 -3.99 -14.77 21.66
CA GLY A 332 -4.81 -13.96 22.57
C GLY A 332 -4.41 -12.49 22.56
N ARG A 333 -3.10 -12.21 22.62
CA ARG A 333 -2.55 -10.86 22.49
C ARG A 333 -2.85 -10.21 21.14
N GLU A 334 -2.70 -10.96 20.05
CA GLU A 334 -3.03 -10.47 18.69
C GLU A 334 -4.52 -10.14 18.56
N LEU A 335 -5.40 -10.99 19.10
CA LEU A 335 -6.85 -10.76 19.12
C LEU A 335 -7.20 -9.49 19.90
N ILE A 336 -6.57 -9.30 21.06
CA ILE A 336 -6.77 -8.12 21.91
C ILE A 336 -6.27 -6.85 21.20
N GLU A 337 -5.07 -6.87 20.62
CA GLU A 337 -4.55 -5.73 19.86
C GLU A 337 -5.44 -5.42 18.64
N GLY A 338 -5.83 -6.45 17.90
CA GLY A 338 -6.75 -6.31 16.77
C GLY A 338 -8.12 -5.76 17.16
N HIS A 339 -8.63 -6.14 18.34
CA HIS A 339 -9.87 -5.61 18.89
C HIS A 339 -9.73 -4.14 19.30
N ASN A 340 -8.73 -3.81 20.14
CA ASN A 340 -8.53 -2.44 20.62
C ASN A 340 -8.25 -1.44 19.47
N ARG A 341 -7.68 -1.92 18.36
CA ARG A 341 -7.35 -1.09 17.20
C ARG A 341 -8.35 -1.20 16.04
N LYS A 342 -9.51 -1.84 16.22
CA LYS A 342 -10.49 -2.08 15.14
C LYS A 342 -11.00 -0.81 14.43
N TYR A 343 -11.03 0.34 15.10
CA TYR A 343 -11.42 1.63 14.51
C TYR A 343 -10.24 2.55 14.17
N ALA A 344 -8.99 2.05 14.28
CA ALA A 344 -7.81 2.83 13.92
C ALA A 344 -7.73 3.02 12.40
N VAL A 345 -7.85 4.27 11.96
CA VAL A 345 -7.73 4.65 10.54
C VAL A 345 -6.26 4.70 10.10
N ARG A 346 -5.36 5.17 10.98
CA ARG A 346 -3.95 5.37 10.65
C ARG A 346 -3.26 4.08 10.21
N GLU A 347 -3.59 2.95 10.83
CA GLU A 347 -2.97 1.65 10.54
C GLU A 347 -3.52 1.04 9.25
N LEU A 348 -4.82 1.17 9.00
CA LEU A 348 -5.44 0.84 7.71
C LEU A 348 -4.72 1.55 6.55
N PHE A 349 -4.33 2.81 6.75
CA PHE A 349 -3.50 3.56 5.80
C PHE A 349 -2.03 3.11 5.79
N ALA A 350 -1.43 2.91 6.96
CA ALA A 350 0.01 2.65 7.08
C ALA A 350 0.44 1.35 6.41
N ASP A 351 -0.34 0.26 6.50
CA ASP A 351 0.10 -1.03 5.97
C ASP A 351 -0.38 -1.29 4.53
N ASN A 352 -1.59 -0.84 4.19
CA ASN A 352 -2.21 -1.16 2.90
C ASN A 352 -1.85 -0.17 1.77
N ILE A 353 -1.62 1.10 2.09
CA ILE A 353 -1.29 2.11 1.07
C ILE A 353 0.18 2.04 0.69
N ASN A 354 1.07 1.47 1.49
CA ASN A 354 2.49 1.38 1.10
C ASN A 354 2.68 0.63 -0.22
N LEU A 355 1.93 -0.46 -0.44
CA LEU A 355 2.01 -1.21 -1.69
C LEU A 355 1.41 -0.42 -2.88
N LEU A 356 0.27 0.24 -2.69
CA LEU A 356 -0.32 1.09 -3.72
C LEU A 356 0.57 2.30 -4.02
N ALA A 357 1.00 3.03 -2.99
CA ALA A 357 1.90 4.17 -3.08
C ALA A 357 3.21 3.74 -3.74
N ARG A 358 3.74 2.56 -3.41
CA ARG A 358 4.91 2.00 -4.09
C ARG A 358 4.62 1.76 -5.57
N ASN A 359 3.50 1.16 -5.95
CA ASN A 359 3.13 0.91 -7.36
C ASN A 359 2.89 2.21 -8.14
N VAL A 360 2.19 3.17 -7.55
CA VAL A 360 1.95 4.50 -8.13
C VAL A 360 3.29 5.23 -8.32
N THR A 361 4.17 5.18 -7.32
CA THR A 361 5.49 5.82 -7.35
C THR A 361 6.45 5.12 -8.31
N GLU A 362 6.44 3.78 -8.38
CA GLU A 362 7.25 3.00 -9.34
C GLU A 362 6.81 3.25 -10.78
N ASN A 363 5.50 3.34 -11.05
CA ASN A 363 5.02 3.69 -12.38
C ASN A 363 5.29 5.16 -12.73
N ALA A 364 5.16 6.09 -11.77
CA ALA A 364 5.61 7.47 -11.94
C ALA A 364 7.13 7.56 -12.18
N SER A 365 7.91 6.59 -11.69
CA SER A 365 9.35 6.54 -11.95
C SER A 365 9.64 6.22 -13.42
N ARG A 366 8.94 5.26 -14.05
CA ARG A 366 9.19 4.82 -15.46
C ARG A 366 9.11 5.95 -16.48
N THR A 367 8.18 6.88 -16.31
CA THR A 367 7.99 8.01 -17.22
C THR A 367 9.04 9.11 -17.03
N GLY A 368 9.90 9.02 -16.02
CA GLY A 368 10.91 10.05 -15.72
C GLY A 368 12.24 9.94 -16.48
N GLU A 369 12.44 8.98 -17.39
CA GLU A 369 13.79 8.50 -17.89
C GLU A 369 14.41 9.52 -18.80
N HIS A 370 13.53 10.17 -19.54
CA HIS A 370 13.86 11.16 -20.52
C HIS A 370 14.09 12.56 -19.91
N TYR A 371 14.04 12.70 -18.57
CA TYR A 371 14.15 14.00 -17.88
C TYR A 371 15.49 14.24 -17.16
N ILE A 372 16.48 13.36 -17.33
CA ILE A 372 17.84 13.56 -16.84
C ILE A 372 18.77 13.62 -18.05
N ALA A 373 19.40 14.77 -18.28
CA ALA A 373 20.40 14.92 -19.33
C ALA A 373 21.81 14.61 -18.78
N GLU A 374 22.52 13.73 -19.47
CA GLU A 374 23.88 13.28 -19.13
C GLU A 374 24.94 13.94 -20.02
N ASP A 375 24.59 14.35 -21.24
CA ASP A 375 25.53 14.96 -22.19
C ASP A 375 25.12 16.36 -22.71
N ARG A 376 26.05 17.03 -23.41
CA ARG A 376 25.85 18.37 -23.97
C ARG A 376 24.76 18.42 -25.04
N GLY A 377 24.60 17.35 -25.82
CA GLY A 377 23.57 17.26 -26.85
C GLY A 377 22.18 17.13 -26.24
N GLU A 378 22.05 16.32 -25.18
CA GLU A 378 20.84 16.14 -24.39
C GLU A 378 20.43 17.43 -23.67
N TYR A 379 21.38 18.23 -23.17
CA TYR A 379 21.08 19.55 -22.63
C TYR A 379 20.49 20.50 -23.69
N GLY A 380 21.04 20.49 -24.91
CA GLY A 380 20.48 21.28 -26.02
C GLY A 380 19.10 20.80 -26.48
N ALA A 381 18.87 19.48 -26.48
CA ALA A 381 17.56 18.90 -26.77
C ALA A 381 16.52 19.27 -25.70
N MET A 382 16.90 19.20 -24.42
CA MET A 382 16.07 19.60 -23.28
C MET A 382 15.68 21.08 -23.38
N PHE A 383 16.64 21.95 -23.67
CA PHE A 383 16.39 23.38 -23.86
C PHE A 383 15.38 23.65 -24.98
N ARG A 384 15.54 23.02 -26.16
CA ARG A 384 14.61 23.20 -27.30
C ARG A 384 13.20 22.69 -27.00
N SER A 385 13.10 21.51 -26.36
CA SER A 385 11.81 20.94 -25.96
C SER A 385 11.11 21.83 -24.92
N ALA A 386 11.85 22.40 -23.96
CA ALA A 386 11.33 23.34 -22.98
C ALA A 386 10.93 24.68 -23.61
N ALA A 387 11.74 25.23 -24.51
CA ALA A 387 11.40 26.44 -25.25
C ALA A 387 10.06 26.28 -25.97
N GLY A 388 9.83 25.17 -26.68
CA GLY A 388 8.54 24.86 -27.31
C GLY A 388 7.33 24.91 -26.35
N ALA A 389 7.50 24.46 -25.10
CA ALA A 389 6.48 24.62 -24.08
C ALA A 389 6.27 26.10 -23.70
N GLY A 390 7.35 26.86 -23.53
CA GLY A 390 7.32 28.29 -23.25
C GLY A 390 6.53 29.09 -24.30
N PHE A 391 6.71 28.77 -25.58
CA PHE A 391 5.93 29.36 -26.68
C PHE A 391 4.42 29.15 -26.48
N ILE A 392 3.98 27.92 -26.25
CA ILE A 392 2.56 27.58 -26.04
C ILE A 392 2.01 28.28 -24.78
N ILE A 393 2.79 28.31 -23.70
CA ILE A 393 2.37 28.96 -22.43
C ILE A 393 2.16 30.47 -22.61
N GLY A 394 2.94 31.13 -23.47
CA GLY A 394 2.71 32.53 -23.84
C GLY A 394 1.29 32.78 -24.38
N PHE A 395 0.83 31.93 -25.31
CA PHE A 395 -0.55 31.98 -25.82
C PHE A 395 -1.59 31.62 -24.77
N MET A 396 -1.33 30.61 -23.93
CA MET A 396 -2.23 30.25 -22.84
C MET A 396 -2.44 31.42 -21.87
N SER A 397 -1.38 32.20 -21.60
CA SER A 397 -1.46 33.40 -20.75
C SER A 397 -2.37 34.46 -21.36
N MET A 398 -2.25 34.72 -22.67
CA MET A 398 -3.14 35.64 -23.39
C MET A 398 -4.60 35.19 -23.32
N LEU A 399 -4.88 33.91 -23.62
CA LEU A 399 -6.24 33.35 -23.57
C LEU A 399 -6.86 33.49 -22.18
N LYS A 400 -6.07 33.30 -21.11
CA LYS A 400 -6.52 33.52 -19.73
C LYS A 400 -6.91 34.98 -19.49
N ILE A 401 -6.07 35.93 -19.90
CA ILE A 401 -6.35 37.36 -19.72
C ILE A 401 -7.63 37.75 -20.46
N LEU A 402 -7.78 37.31 -21.72
CA LEU A 402 -9.00 37.55 -22.50
C LEU A 402 -10.23 36.92 -21.85
N ALA A 403 -10.11 35.69 -21.35
CA ALA A 403 -11.21 35.01 -20.67
C ALA A 403 -11.64 35.75 -19.38
N SER A 404 -10.71 36.40 -18.67
CA SER A 404 -11.04 37.19 -17.47
C SER A 404 -11.90 38.44 -17.78
N TYR A 405 -11.86 38.95 -19.03
CA TYR A 405 -12.70 40.08 -19.45
C TYR A 405 -14.15 39.70 -19.77
N LEU A 406 -14.46 38.40 -19.92
CA LEU A 406 -15.83 37.93 -20.12
C LEU A 406 -16.73 38.21 -18.89
N ARG A 407 -16.13 38.51 -17.71
CA ARG A 407 -16.83 38.73 -16.43
C ARG A 407 -17.91 37.67 -16.15
N ALA A 408 -17.59 36.43 -16.49
CA ALA A 408 -18.47 35.29 -16.27
C ALA A 408 -18.62 35.00 -14.77
N ALA A 409 -19.64 34.21 -14.40
CA ALA A 409 -19.77 33.76 -13.01
C ALA A 409 -18.50 33.01 -12.55
N PRO A 410 -18.10 33.10 -11.26
CA PRO A 410 -16.81 32.55 -10.78
C PRO A 410 -16.58 31.07 -11.14
N LEU A 411 -17.64 30.25 -11.15
CA LEU A 411 -17.56 28.84 -11.54
C LEU A 411 -17.25 28.66 -13.05
N VAL A 412 -17.83 29.53 -13.89
CA VAL A 412 -17.59 29.52 -15.34
C VAL A 412 -16.17 30.00 -15.65
N GLU A 413 -15.71 31.03 -14.94
CA GLU A 413 -14.33 31.50 -15.06
C GLU A 413 -13.32 30.42 -14.65
N ALA A 414 -13.56 29.74 -13.51
CA ALA A 414 -12.77 28.58 -13.08
C ALA A 414 -12.74 27.47 -14.13
N PHE A 415 -13.87 27.18 -14.75
CA PHE A 415 -13.98 26.18 -15.82
C PHE A 415 -13.18 26.60 -17.06
N LEU A 416 -13.30 27.85 -17.52
CA LEU A 416 -12.58 28.37 -18.68
C LEU A 416 -11.07 28.37 -18.45
N PHE A 417 -10.61 28.81 -17.28
CA PHE A 417 -9.19 28.75 -16.92
C PHE A 417 -8.70 27.31 -16.84
N SER A 418 -9.48 26.42 -16.23
CA SER A 418 -9.16 24.99 -16.16
C SER A 418 -9.02 24.39 -17.54
N MET A 419 -9.95 24.65 -18.47
CA MET A 419 -9.89 24.11 -19.82
C MET A 419 -8.76 24.69 -20.66
N ASN A 420 -8.50 26.00 -20.58
CA ASN A 420 -7.33 26.61 -21.20
C ASN A 420 -6.04 25.93 -20.75
N TYR A 421 -5.88 25.74 -19.43
CA TYR A 421 -4.69 25.12 -18.87
C TYR A 421 -4.59 23.63 -19.18
N SER A 422 -5.66 22.85 -18.96
CA SER A 422 -5.66 21.41 -19.18
C SER A 422 -5.39 21.05 -20.63
N VAL A 423 -6.05 21.72 -21.57
CA VAL A 423 -5.84 21.49 -23.01
C VAL A 423 -4.43 21.94 -23.41
N GLY A 424 -3.96 23.09 -22.92
CA GLY A 424 -2.61 23.57 -23.20
C GLY A 424 -1.51 22.64 -22.68
N PHE A 425 -1.62 22.14 -21.44
CA PHE A 425 -0.65 21.18 -20.89
C PHE A 425 -0.72 19.81 -21.57
N MET A 426 -1.91 19.36 -21.97
CA MET A 426 -2.03 18.16 -22.80
C MET A 426 -1.39 18.35 -24.16
N LEU A 427 -1.57 19.50 -24.81
CA LEU A 427 -0.95 19.81 -26.10
C LEU A 427 0.58 19.82 -25.99
N ILE A 428 1.12 20.50 -24.97
CA ILE A 428 2.57 20.50 -24.68
C ILE A 428 3.07 19.06 -24.53
N HIS A 429 2.34 18.22 -23.82
CA HIS A 429 2.71 16.81 -23.63
C HIS A 429 2.66 15.98 -24.91
N VAL A 430 1.60 16.11 -25.70
CA VAL A 430 1.41 15.41 -26.99
C VAL A 430 2.49 15.81 -28.01
N LEU A 431 2.93 17.07 -27.97
CA LEU A 431 4.02 17.58 -28.82
C LEU A 431 5.41 17.21 -28.30
N HIS A 432 5.52 16.44 -27.21
CA HIS A 432 6.78 16.09 -26.55
C HIS A 432 7.61 17.31 -26.10
N PHE A 433 6.94 18.42 -25.80
CA PHE A 433 7.53 19.57 -25.16
C PHE A 433 7.59 19.40 -23.65
N THR A 434 8.54 20.08 -23.02
CA THR A 434 8.90 19.84 -21.63
C THR A 434 8.43 20.98 -20.72
N VAL A 435 7.61 20.66 -19.71
CA VAL A 435 7.32 21.60 -18.62
C VAL A 435 8.26 21.32 -17.45
N ALA A 436 9.23 22.22 -17.23
CA ALA A 436 10.29 22.04 -16.25
C ALA A 436 9.77 21.69 -14.85
N THR A 437 8.76 22.41 -14.35
CA THR A 437 8.30 22.30 -12.97
C THR A 437 7.59 20.98 -12.61
N LYS A 438 7.22 20.15 -13.59
CA LYS A 438 6.63 18.82 -13.37
C LYS A 438 7.68 17.74 -13.14
N GLN A 439 8.88 17.93 -13.69
CA GLN A 439 9.92 16.91 -13.70
C GLN A 439 10.49 16.55 -12.32
N PRO A 440 10.75 17.49 -11.37
CA PRO A 440 11.36 17.14 -10.10
C PRO A 440 10.57 16.10 -9.30
N ALA A 441 9.23 16.20 -9.30
CA ALA A 441 8.38 15.23 -8.63
C ALA A 441 8.54 13.82 -9.23
N MET A 442 8.65 13.72 -10.55
CA MET A 442 8.84 12.45 -11.26
C MET A 442 10.25 11.89 -11.04
N THR A 443 11.27 12.76 -11.00
CA THR A 443 12.65 12.33 -10.79
C THR A 443 12.95 11.96 -9.34
N ALA A 444 12.25 12.52 -8.35
CA ALA A 444 12.35 12.09 -6.96
C ALA A 444 11.98 10.61 -6.76
N SER A 445 10.91 10.15 -7.41
CA SER A 445 10.45 8.75 -7.39
C SER A 445 11.50 7.79 -7.97
N ARG A 446 12.19 8.24 -9.03
CA ARG A 446 13.33 7.56 -9.67
C ARG A 446 14.55 7.46 -8.77
N ILE A 447 14.90 8.58 -8.16
CA ILE A 447 15.99 8.66 -7.19
C ILE A 447 15.75 7.62 -6.10
N ALA A 448 14.54 7.56 -5.55
CA ALA A 448 14.18 6.59 -4.53
C ALA A 448 14.25 5.12 -5.00
N SER A 449 13.95 4.83 -6.28
CA SER A 449 14.09 3.47 -6.83
C SER A 449 15.54 3.00 -6.98
N GLY A 450 16.47 3.95 -7.22
CA GLY A 450 17.90 3.64 -7.39
C GLY A 450 18.64 3.34 -6.08
N LEU A 451 18.02 3.58 -4.91
CA LEU A 451 18.66 3.44 -3.59
C LEU A 451 18.70 1.99 -3.05
N GLN A 452 18.49 0.98 -3.89
CA GLN A 452 18.59 -0.42 -3.47
C GLN A 452 20.06 -0.88 -3.41
N SER A 453 20.64 -0.85 -2.22
CA SER A 453 21.81 -1.67 -1.87
C SER A 453 21.36 -3.12 -1.60
N ARG A 454 22.23 -4.09 -1.93
CA ARG A 454 22.02 -5.53 -1.68
C ARG A 454 21.72 -5.89 -0.21
N ASP A 455 22.10 -5.03 0.74
CA ASP A 455 21.95 -5.22 2.19
C ASP A 455 20.82 -4.40 2.87
N GLY A 456 20.03 -3.61 2.13
CA GLY A 456 18.83 -2.95 2.65
C GLY A 456 18.99 -1.92 3.79
N ARG A 457 20.20 -1.72 4.34
CA ARG A 457 20.45 -0.87 5.52
C ARG A 457 21.31 0.38 5.27
N ASN A 458 22.16 0.40 4.25
CA ASN A 458 23.00 1.56 3.93
C ASN A 458 22.68 2.15 2.55
N ILE A 459 22.22 3.40 2.56
CA ILE A 459 22.03 4.24 1.38
C ILE A 459 23.41 4.72 0.94
N ASP A 460 23.77 4.48 -0.32
CA ASP A 460 24.94 5.12 -0.93
C ASP A 460 24.62 6.62 -1.16
N ILE A 461 25.00 7.44 -0.18
CA ILE A 461 24.75 8.88 -0.19
C ILE A 461 25.43 9.53 -1.40
N ASP A 462 26.58 9.03 -1.85
CA ASP A 462 27.34 9.63 -2.94
C ASP A 462 26.65 9.49 -4.30
N SER A 463 26.07 8.32 -4.60
CA SER A 463 25.27 8.13 -5.81
C SER A 463 23.95 8.92 -5.77
N LEU A 464 23.33 9.02 -4.60
CA LEU A 464 22.14 9.85 -4.38
C LEU A 464 22.43 11.34 -4.66
N VAL A 465 23.54 11.85 -4.12
CA VAL A 465 23.98 13.23 -4.32
C VAL A 465 24.29 13.50 -5.79
N GLU A 466 24.95 12.57 -6.48
CA GLU A 466 25.23 12.70 -7.92
C GLU A 466 23.95 12.80 -8.73
N LEU A 467 22.98 11.92 -8.45
CA LEU A 467 21.71 11.88 -9.16
C LEU A 467 20.92 13.17 -8.91
N ILE A 468 20.77 13.61 -7.66
CA ILE A 468 20.11 14.89 -7.32
C ILE A 468 20.77 16.07 -8.05
N THR A 469 22.11 16.11 -8.10
CA THR A 469 22.83 17.19 -8.78
C THR A 469 22.57 17.20 -10.29
N LYS A 470 22.52 16.03 -10.93
CA LYS A 470 22.15 15.90 -12.37
C LYS A 470 20.72 16.37 -12.64
N VAL A 471 19.80 16.04 -11.74
CA VAL A 471 18.40 16.50 -11.83
C VAL A 471 18.36 18.02 -11.75
N ILE A 472 18.90 18.63 -10.70
CA ILE A 472 18.87 20.09 -10.50
C ILE A 472 19.43 20.84 -11.72
N ARG A 473 20.52 20.36 -12.32
CA ARG A 473 21.10 20.97 -13.54
C ARG A 473 20.18 20.86 -14.75
N THR A 474 19.60 19.68 -14.98
CA THR A 474 18.66 19.47 -16.08
C THR A 474 17.41 20.33 -15.90
N GLN A 475 16.92 20.45 -14.65
CA GLN A 475 15.81 21.31 -14.29
C GLN A 475 16.09 22.78 -14.57
N PHE A 476 17.28 23.27 -14.22
CA PHE A 476 17.66 24.65 -14.49
C PHE A 476 17.60 24.99 -15.98
N ILE A 477 18.09 24.08 -16.83
CA ILE A 477 18.07 24.26 -18.30
C ILE A 477 16.65 24.23 -18.85
N ALA A 478 15.79 23.34 -18.36
CA ALA A 478 14.39 23.30 -18.75
C ALA A 478 13.64 24.57 -18.30
N VAL A 479 13.88 25.06 -17.08
CA VAL A 479 13.30 26.31 -16.59
C VAL A 479 13.74 27.49 -17.46
N ALA A 480 15.04 27.58 -17.76
CA ALA A 480 15.57 28.63 -18.63
C ALA A 480 14.93 28.59 -20.02
N GLY A 481 14.77 27.40 -20.63
CA GLY A 481 14.10 27.24 -21.92
C GLY A 481 12.64 27.73 -21.90
N ASN A 482 11.88 27.34 -20.88
CA ASN A 482 10.50 27.80 -20.70
C ASN A 482 10.42 29.33 -20.60
N LEU A 483 11.24 29.94 -19.73
CA LEU A 483 11.19 31.37 -19.44
C LEU A 483 11.68 32.22 -20.62
N LEU A 484 12.81 31.83 -21.23
CA LEU A 484 13.44 32.58 -22.32
C LEU A 484 12.57 32.65 -23.57
N LEU A 485 11.63 31.72 -23.78
CA LEU A 485 10.66 31.83 -24.87
C LEU A 485 9.28 32.34 -24.42
N ALA A 486 8.79 31.98 -23.24
CA ALA A 486 7.48 32.44 -22.77
C ALA A 486 7.41 33.96 -22.57
N PHE A 487 8.45 34.56 -21.98
CA PHE A 487 8.52 36.00 -21.73
C PHE A 487 8.43 36.82 -23.03
N PRO A 488 9.31 36.64 -24.04
CA PRO A 488 9.24 37.42 -25.27
C PRO A 488 7.97 37.11 -26.07
N VAL A 489 7.47 35.88 -26.07
CA VAL A 489 6.20 35.56 -26.77
C VAL A 489 5.04 36.33 -26.15
N ALA A 490 4.90 36.35 -24.82
CA ALA A 490 3.86 37.12 -24.16
C ALA A 490 4.01 38.63 -24.38
N TYR A 491 5.25 39.14 -24.37
CA TYR A 491 5.56 40.53 -24.68
C TYR A 491 5.14 40.90 -26.13
N LEU A 492 5.53 40.09 -27.12
CA LEU A 492 5.17 40.30 -28.52
C LEU A 492 3.66 40.19 -28.76
N ILE A 493 2.98 39.27 -28.09
CA ILE A 493 1.52 39.14 -28.15
C ILE A 493 0.86 40.41 -27.58
N ALA A 494 1.34 40.92 -26.44
CA ALA A 494 0.78 42.13 -25.83
C ALA A 494 1.02 43.38 -26.70
N LEU A 495 2.21 43.51 -27.31
CA LEU A 495 2.51 44.57 -28.29
C LEU A 495 1.64 44.45 -29.54
N GLY A 496 1.52 43.25 -30.10
CA GLY A 496 0.70 42.99 -31.28
C GLY A 496 -0.77 43.31 -31.01
N TYR A 497 -1.28 42.99 -29.83
CA TYR A 497 -2.64 43.36 -29.41
C TYR A 497 -2.82 44.88 -29.37
N HIS A 498 -1.89 45.61 -28.74
CA HIS A 498 -1.93 47.07 -28.71
C HIS A 498 -1.90 47.68 -30.11
N SER A 499 -1.05 47.17 -31.00
CA SER A 499 -0.97 47.65 -32.38
C SER A 499 -2.22 47.35 -33.22
N LEU A 500 -2.94 46.26 -32.94
CA LEU A 500 -4.13 45.86 -33.71
C LEU A 500 -5.43 46.52 -33.21
N PHE A 501 -5.56 46.72 -31.90
CA PHE A 501 -6.80 47.19 -31.27
C PHE A 501 -6.71 48.62 -30.70
N GLY A 502 -5.53 49.25 -30.74
CA GLY A 502 -5.30 50.63 -30.31
C GLY A 502 -5.35 50.85 -28.79
N HIS A 503 -5.47 49.78 -27.98
CA HIS A 503 -5.45 49.84 -26.52
C HIS A 503 -4.67 48.66 -25.94
N HIS A 504 -4.16 48.81 -24.72
CA HIS A 504 -3.36 47.77 -24.07
C HIS A 504 -4.21 46.53 -23.73
N LEU A 505 -3.60 45.34 -23.87
CA LEU A 505 -4.20 44.06 -23.49
C LEU A 505 -4.58 44.03 -21.99
N VAL A 506 -3.86 44.79 -21.17
CA VAL A 506 -4.05 44.89 -19.72
C VAL A 506 -4.03 46.37 -19.34
N THR A 507 -5.02 46.80 -18.55
CA THR A 507 -5.08 48.18 -18.03
C THR A 507 -3.94 48.43 -17.02
N PRO A 508 -3.52 49.69 -16.80
CA PRO A 508 -2.47 50.01 -15.83
C PRO A 508 -2.74 49.46 -14.42
N ASP A 509 -3.98 49.51 -13.95
CA ASP A 509 -4.38 48.95 -12.65
C ASP A 509 -4.19 47.43 -12.60
N LYS A 510 -4.58 46.73 -13.67
CA LYS A 510 -4.43 45.28 -13.75
C LYS A 510 -2.95 44.91 -13.91
N ALA A 511 -2.15 45.71 -14.61
CA ALA A 511 -0.70 45.53 -14.70
C ALA A 511 -0.03 45.69 -13.33
N ALA A 512 -0.40 46.69 -12.54
CA ALA A 512 0.07 46.86 -11.16
C ALA A 512 -0.31 45.66 -10.27
N HIS A 513 -1.54 45.15 -10.39
CA HIS A 513 -1.97 43.94 -9.68
C HIS A 513 -1.13 42.72 -10.07
N LEU A 514 -0.84 42.52 -11.37
CA LEU A 514 0.01 41.42 -11.85
C LEU A 514 1.45 41.51 -11.33
N LEU A 515 1.97 42.71 -11.10
CA LEU A 515 3.30 42.92 -10.52
C LEU A 515 3.30 42.67 -9.01
N HIS A 516 2.29 43.17 -8.29
CA HIS A 516 2.11 42.93 -6.86
C HIS A 516 2.02 41.42 -6.57
N ASP A 517 1.27 40.71 -7.40
CA ASP A 517 1.09 39.25 -7.39
C ASP A 517 2.39 38.42 -7.51
N ILE A 518 3.46 39.02 -8.02
CA ILE A 518 4.77 38.40 -8.21
C ILE A 518 5.75 38.86 -7.12
N ASP A 519 5.47 39.98 -6.45
CA ASP A 519 6.32 40.56 -5.43
C ASP A 519 6.47 39.59 -4.24
N PRO A 520 7.69 39.10 -3.95
CA PRO A 520 7.91 38.11 -2.89
C PRO A 520 7.86 38.71 -1.47
N PHE A 521 7.90 40.03 -1.34
CA PHE A 521 7.94 40.73 -0.05
C PHE A 521 6.61 41.40 0.27
N ALA A 522 5.96 42.01 -0.72
CA ALA A 522 4.70 42.72 -0.54
C ALA A 522 3.46 41.81 -0.63
N SER A 523 3.60 40.62 -1.21
CA SER A 523 2.49 39.67 -1.39
C SER A 523 2.76 38.29 -0.81
N LEU A 524 1.72 37.46 -0.76
CA LEU A 524 1.80 36.05 -0.39
C LEU A 524 2.34 35.16 -1.53
N ALA A 525 3.05 35.73 -2.52
CA ALA A 525 3.51 35.04 -3.72
C ALA A 525 4.24 33.72 -3.45
N LEU A 526 5.13 33.67 -2.44
CA LEU A 526 5.86 32.44 -2.10
C LEU A 526 4.96 31.37 -1.47
N PHE A 527 3.96 31.77 -0.69
CA PHE A 527 2.98 30.84 -0.12
C PHE A 527 2.11 30.25 -1.24
N HIS A 528 1.60 31.09 -2.15
CA HIS A 528 0.86 30.63 -3.33
C HIS A 528 1.72 29.80 -4.29
N ALA A 529 3.03 30.06 -4.36
CA ALA A 529 3.98 29.23 -5.10
C ALA A 529 4.16 27.84 -4.47
N ALA A 530 4.12 27.75 -3.14
CA ALA A 530 4.16 26.47 -2.43
C ALA A 530 2.90 25.63 -2.74
N ILE A 531 1.71 26.26 -2.80
CA ILE A 531 0.47 25.59 -3.21
C ILE A 531 0.61 25.00 -4.62
N ALA A 532 1.13 25.78 -5.57
CA ALA A 532 1.42 25.27 -6.91
C ALA A 532 2.42 24.11 -6.91
N GLY A 533 3.42 24.13 -6.03
CA GLY A 533 4.32 23.00 -5.78
C GLY A 533 3.61 21.73 -5.29
N VAL A 534 2.63 21.87 -4.40
CA VAL A 534 1.77 20.76 -3.95
C VAL A 534 0.93 20.23 -5.12
N CYS A 535 0.34 21.11 -5.94
CA CYS A 535 -0.44 20.72 -7.12
C CYS A 535 0.41 19.95 -8.14
N LEU A 536 1.65 20.38 -8.38
CA LEU A 536 2.62 19.68 -9.24
C LEU A 536 2.93 18.27 -8.72
N PHE A 537 3.14 18.14 -7.41
CA PHE A 537 3.32 16.84 -6.78
C PHE A 537 2.07 15.94 -6.94
N LEU A 538 0.88 16.47 -6.65
CA LEU A 538 -0.38 15.73 -6.79
C LEU A 538 -0.60 15.28 -8.24
N ALA A 539 -0.32 16.15 -9.22
CA ALA A 539 -0.38 15.80 -10.64
C ALA A 539 0.58 14.66 -11.01
N GLY A 540 1.76 14.59 -10.38
CA GLY A 540 2.70 13.47 -10.51
C GLY A 540 2.14 12.15 -9.97
N LEU A 541 1.49 12.17 -8.80
CA LEU A 541 0.82 10.98 -8.25
C LEU A 541 -0.36 10.53 -9.12
N ILE A 542 -1.16 11.48 -9.63
CA ILE A 542 -2.27 11.20 -10.56
C ILE A 542 -1.74 10.55 -11.83
N SER A 543 -0.61 11.04 -12.37
CA SER A 543 0.06 10.40 -13.52
C SER A 543 0.41 8.94 -13.21
N GLY A 544 1.12 8.67 -12.10
CA GLY A 544 1.49 7.31 -11.72
C GLY A 544 0.29 6.39 -11.49
N TYR A 545 -0.81 6.91 -10.94
CA TYR A 545 -2.06 6.17 -10.75
C TYR A 545 -2.69 5.76 -12.09
N TYR A 546 -2.76 6.69 -13.05
CA TYR A 546 -3.34 6.41 -14.36
C TYR A 546 -2.44 5.56 -15.25
N ASP A 547 -1.11 5.67 -15.14
CA ASP A 547 -0.16 4.74 -15.79
C ASP A 547 -0.38 3.30 -15.26
N ASN A 548 -0.46 3.16 -13.94
CA ASN A 548 -0.77 1.87 -13.30
C ASN A 548 -2.15 1.33 -13.72
N LYS A 549 -3.16 2.20 -13.80
CA LYS A 549 -4.53 1.82 -14.20
C LYS A 549 -4.62 1.43 -15.68
N ALA A 550 -3.87 2.09 -16.55
CA ALA A 550 -3.81 1.77 -17.98
C ALA A 550 -3.30 0.34 -18.19
N LEU A 551 -2.20 -0.01 -17.53
CA LEU A 551 -1.63 -1.36 -17.53
C LEU A 551 -2.60 -2.38 -16.92
N TYR A 552 -3.10 -2.12 -15.70
CA TYR A 552 -3.98 -3.05 -14.97
C TYR A 552 -5.29 -3.38 -15.71
N THR A 553 -5.80 -2.44 -16.49
CA THR A 553 -7.05 -2.62 -17.25
C THR A 553 -6.83 -3.02 -18.70
N HIS A 554 -5.59 -3.22 -19.16
CA HIS A 554 -5.25 -3.47 -20.57
C HIS A 554 -5.93 -2.46 -21.50
N MET A 555 -5.69 -1.17 -21.26
CA MET A 555 -6.40 -0.09 -21.93
C MET A 555 -6.34 -0.20 -23.46
N ALA A 556 -5.22 -0.61 -24.04
CA ALA A 556 -5.07 -0.77 -25.48
C ALA A 556 -6.06 -1.80 -26.04
N GLN A 557 -6.20 -2.95 -25.37
CA GLN A 557 -7.13 -4.01 -25.76
C GLN A 557 -8.59 -3.56 -25.60
N ARG A 558 -8.91 -2.79 -24.55
CA ARG A 558 -10.25 -2.23 -24.33
C ARG A 558 -10.63 -1.23 -25.41
N VAL A 559 -9.72 -0.33 -25.75
CA VAL A 559 -9.89 0.65 -26.83
C VAL A 559 -10.09 -0.06 -28.16
N ALA A 560 -9.29 -1.08 -28.47
CA ALA A 560 -9.42 -1.87 -29.70
C ALA A 560 -10.79 -2.57 -29.85
N ARG A 561 -11.48 -2.88 -28.75
CA ARG A 561 -12.82 -3.48 -28.74
C ARG A 561 -13.96 -2.46 -28.88
N ALA A 562 -13.69 -1.15 -28.78
CA ALA A 562 -14.70 -0.12 -28.85
C ALA A 562 -15.25 0.02 -30.29
N ARG A 563 -16.41 -0.60 -30.56
CA ARG A 563 -17.01 -0.68 -31.91
C ARG A 563 -17.27 0.70 -32.53
N TRP A 564 -17.73 1.67 -31.75
CA TRP A 564 -18.02 3.02 -32.24
C TRP A 564 -16.75 3.77 -32.67
N LEU A 565 -15.67 3.64 -31.90
CA LEU A 565 -14.38 4.26 -32.22
C LEU A 565 -13.72 3.57 -33.41
N GLY A 566 -13.93 2.26 -33.55
CA GLY A 566 -13.51 1.49 -34.72
C GLY A 566 -14.21 1.91 -36.02
N LYS A 567 -15.49 2.31 -35.94
CA LYS A 567 -16.21 2.88 -37.10
C LYS A 567 -15.66 4.25 -37.50
N LEU A 568 -15.23 5.06 -36.53
CA LEU A 568 -14.74 6.42 -36.78
C LEU A 568 -13.30 6.44 -37.34
N MET A 569 -12.38 5.65 -36.74
CA MET A 569 -10.95 5.74 -37.02
C MET A 569 -10.41 4.59 -37.89
N GLY A 570 -11.16 3.49 -38.02
CA GLY A 570 -10.69 2.24 -38.61
C GLY A 570 -9.83 1.39 -37.66
N LYS A 571 -9.90 0.06 -37.81
CA LYS A 571 -9.22 -0.92 -36.94
C LYS A 571 -7.71 -0.67 -36.73
N PRO A 572 -6.88 -0.39 -37.77
CA PRO A 572 -5.43 -0.23 -37.58
C PRO A 572 -5.04 1.08 -36.89
N ARG A 573 -5.85 2.15 -37.02
CA ARG A 573 -5.61 3.40 -36.29
C ARG A 573 -6.10 3.30 -34.85
N LEU A 574 -7.21 2.60 -34.62
CA LEU A 574 -7.74 2.33 -33.28
C LEU A 574 -6.75 1.52 -32.43
N ALA A 575 -6.10 0.51 -33.00
CA ALA A 575 -5.07 -0.27 -32.31
C ALA A 575 -3.88 0.61 -31.89
N ARG A 576 -3.35 1.42 -32.82
CA ARG A 576 -2.28 2.38 -32.52
C ARG A 576 -2.69 3.43 -31.48
N PHE A 577 -3.92 3.91 -31.55
CA PHE A 577 -4.47 4.85 -30.58
C PHE A 577 -4.60 4.21 -29.19
N GLY A 578 -5.04 2.95 -29.11
CA GLY A 578 -5.09 2.18 -27.87
C GLY A 578 -3.72 2.00 -27.24
N GLU A 579 -2.72 1.62 -28.04
CA GLU A 579 -1.34 1.48 -27.59
C GLU A 579 -0.74 2.82 -27.13
N TYR A 580 -0.99 3.91 -27.87
CA TYR A 580 -0.61 5.26 -27.46
C TYR A 580 -1.25 5.64 -26.13
N LEU A 581 -2.54 5.36 -25.96
CA LEU A 581 -3.26 5.67 -24.72
C LEU A 581 -2.70 4.85 -23.57
N GLU A 582 -2.44 3.55 -23.73
CA GLU A 582 -1.89 2.72 -22.66
C GLU A 582 -0.53 3.22 -22.17
N HIS A 583 0.33 3.71 -23.07
CA HIS A 583 1.65 4.23 -22.72
C HIS A 583 1.65 5.68 -22.21
N ASN A 584 0.65 6.50 -22.56
CA ASN A 584 0.64 7.94 -22.25
C ASN A 584 -0.53 8.39 -21.37
N LEU A 585 -1.42 7.49 -20.91
CA LEU A 585 -2.61 7.87 -20.14
C LEU A 585 -2.25 8.62 -18.86
N GLY A 586 -1.22 8.19 -18.12
CA GLY A 586 -0.78 8.91 -16.93
C GLY A 586 -0.27 10.30 -17.26
N GLY A 587 0.58 10.43 -18.29
CA GLY A 587 1.07 11.72 -18.75
C GLY A 587 -0.06 12.68 -19.13
N LEU A 588 -1.05 12.20 -19.91
CA LEU A 588 -2.23 12.96 -20.32
C LEU A 588 -3.09 13.38 -19.12
N MET A 589 -3.46 12.43 -18.26
CA MET A 589 -4.32 12.72 -17.10
C MET A 589 -3.62 13.60 -16.08
N GLY A 590 -2.34 13.37 -15.79
CA GLY A 590 -1.57 14.23 -14.90
C GLY A 590 -1.52 15.69 -15.40
N ASN A 591 -1.33 15.91 -16.69
CA ASN A 591 -1.36 17.26 -17.28
C ASN A 591 -2.77 17.87 -17.30
N PHE A 592 -3.79 17.06 -17.59
CA PHE A 592 -5.18 17.48 -17.56
C PHE A 592 -5.60 17.94 -16.16
N TYR A 593 -5.39 17.12 -15.13
CA TYR A 593 -5.72 17.46 -13.74
C TYR A 593 -4.84 18.59 -13.19
N PHE A 594 -3.59 18.70 -13.62
CA PHE A 594 -2.76 19.85 -13.26
C PHE A 594 -3.38 21.16 -13.76
N GLY A 595 -3.89 21.19 -14.99
CA GLY A 595 -4.63 22.34 -15.52
C GLY A 595 -5.90 22.68 -14.72
N ILE A 596 -6.67 21.66 -14.31
CA ILE A 596 -7.85 21.85 -13.45
C ILE A 596 -7.46 22.44 -12.09
N LEU A 597 -6.42 21.91 -11.45
CA LEU A 597 -5.96 22.42 -10.16
C LEU A 597 -5.53 23.88 -10.26
N LEU A 598 -4.76 24.24 -11.30
CA LEU A 598 -4.33 25.61 -11.54
C LEU A 598 -5.51 26.56 -11.86
N GLY A 599 -6.55 26.07 -12.52
CA GLY A 599 -7.71 26.89 -12.91
C GLY A 599 -8.75 27.08 -11.80
N THR A 600 -8.89 26.12 -10.89
CA THR A 600 -9.96 26.12 -9.88
C THR A 600 -9.55 26.63 -8.49
N ILE A 601 -8.29 26.48 -8.08
CA ILE A 601 -7.88 26.75 -6.69
C ILE A 601 -8.08 28.22 -6.29
N GLY A 602 -7.80 29.18 -7.18
CA GLY A 602 -8.08 30.60 -6.91
C GLY A 602 -9.57 30.86 -6.65
N THR A 603 -10.45 30.24 -7.45
CA THR A 603 -11.91 30.34 -7.28
C THR A 603 -12.39 29.66 -6.00
N ILE A 604 -11.82 28.51 -5.64
CA ILE A 604 -12.13 27.84 -4.37
C ILE A 604 -11.72 28.72 -3.18
N GLY A 605 -10.55 29.35 -3.25
CA GLY A 605 -10.11 30.35 -2.27
C GLY A 605 -11.12 31.48 -2.10
N PHE A 606 -11.53 32.08 -3.23
CA PHE A 606 -12.56 33.11 -3.27
C PHE A 606 -13.89 32.67 -2.66
N MET A 607 -14.40 31.48 -3.02
CA MET A 607 -15.68 30.95 -2.49
C MET A 607 -15.63 30.68 -0.98
N LEU A 608 -14.47 30.29 -0.44
CA LEU A 608 -14.27 30.03 0.98
C LEU A 608 -13.90 31.29 1.79
N GLY A 609 -13.75 32.44 1.13
CA GLY A 609 -13.28 33.68 1.78
C GLY A 609 -11.82 33.63 2.23
N LEU A 610 -11.02 32.71 1.67
CA LEU A 610 -9.61 32.53 2.02
C LEU A 610 -8.73 33.19 0.95
N PRO A 611 -7.60 33.85 1.33
CA PRO A 611 -6.67 34.47 0.39
C PRO A 611 -5.79 33.43 -0.31
N ILE A 612 -6.40 32.42 -0.94
CA ILE A 612 -5.75 31.30 -1.60
C ILE A 612 -5.74 31.54 -3.11
N ASP A 613 -4.55 31.53 -3.70
CA ASP A 613 -4.30 31.59 -5.13
C ASP A 613 -3.09 30.72 -5.50
N ILE A 614 -2.74 30.64 -6.78
CA ILE A 614 -1.60 29.87 -7.29
C ILE A 614 -0.67 30.75 -8.10
N ARG A 615 0.62 30.70 -7.74
CA ARG A 615 1.71 31.28 -8.54
C ARG A 615 2.60 30.19 -9.12
N HIS A 616 2.79 30.25 -10.43
CA HIS A 616 3.63 29.31 -11.15
C HIS A 616 4.61 30.06 -12.04
N ILE A 617 5.89 29.71 -11.95
CA ILE A 617 7.01 30.43 -12.56
C ILE A 617 6.76 30.93 -13.99
N THR A 618 6.32 30.07 -14.91
CA THR A 618 6.17 30.46 -16.33
C THR A 618 5.02 31.45 -16.53
N PHE A 619 3.92 31.31 -15.77
CA PHE A 619 2.81 32.26 -15.85
C PHE A 619 3.13 33.58 -15.15
N SER A 620 3.93 33.54 -14.07
CA SER A 620 4.48 34.75 -13.46
C SER A 620 5.38 35.50 -14.44
N ALA A 621 6.22 34.80 -15.21
CA ALA A 621 7.05 35.41 -16.25
C ALA A 621 6.22 36.04 -17.38
N THR A 622 5.17 35.38 -17.87
CA THR A 622 4.29 35.95 -18.92
C THR A 622 3.48 37.13 -18.39
N ASN A 623 2.97 37.05 -17.16
CA ASN A 623 2.28 38.17 -16.50
C ASN A 623 3.20 39.39 -16.35
N PHE A 624 4.46 39.17 -15.98
CA PHE A 624 5.47 40.23 -15.91
C PHE A 624 5.70 40.88 -17.28
N ALA A 625 5.84 40.08 -18.35
CA ALA A 625 5.97 40.57 -19.71
C ALA A 625 4.77 41.40 -20.17
N THR A 626 3.54 40.94 -19.88
CA THR A 626 2.32 41.65 -20.24
C THR A 626 2.13 42.93 -19.42
N ALA A 627 2.48 42.92 -18.13
CA ALA A 627 2.43 44.11 -17.28
C ALA A 627 3.40 45.20 -17.75
N LEU A 628 4.60 44.81 -18.21
CA LEU A 628 5.57 45.74 -18.78
C LEU A 628 5.00 46.50 -19.99
N VAL A 629 4.31 45.81 -20.90
CA VAL A 629 3.63 46.44 -22.05
C VAL A 629 2.39 47.24 -21.62
N GLY A 630 1.65 46.79 -20.61
CA GLY A 630 0.49 47.52 -20.07
C GLY A 630 0.85 48.83 -19.34
N LEU A 631 2.12 49.01 -18.99
CA LEU A 631 2.68 50.23 -18.41
C LEU A 631 3.53 51.02 -19.42
N ASP A 632 3.35 50.79 -20.73
CA ASP A 632 4.11 51.48 -21.79
C ASP A 632 5.64 51.36 -21.66
N ASN A 633 6.11 50.26 -21.07
CA ASN A 633 7.52 50.05 -20.69
C ASN A 633 8.08 51.11 -19.71
N HIS A 634 7.22 51.95 -19.11
CA HIS A 634 7.57 52.90 -18.06
C HIS A 634 7.50 52.22 -16.70
N MET A 635 8.51 51.41 -16.39
CA MET A 635 8.64 50.73 -15.11
C MET A 635 9.93 51.13 -14.39
N GLY A 636 9.82 51.46 -13.11
CA GLY A 636 10.97 51.74 -12.26
C GLY A 636 11.92 50.55 -12.17
N TRP A 637 13.23 50.80 -12.22
CA TRP A 637 14.26 49.75 -12.14
C TRP A 637 14.11 48.85 -10.91
N HIS A 638 13.72 49.43 -9.77
CA HIS A 638 13.44 48.68 -8.55
C HIS A 638 12.33 47.63 -8.76
N THR A 639 11.19 48.02 -9.32
CA THR A 639 10.06 47.12 -9.60
C THR A 639 10.46 46.02 -10.57
N ALA A 640 11.21 46.35 -11.63
CA ALA A 640 11.70 45.35 -12.58
C ALA A 640 12.60 44.29 -11.92
N VAL A 641 13.56 44.73 -11.08
CA VAL A 641 14.44 43.81 -10.34
C VAL A 641 13.66 42.95 -9.35
N VAL A 642 12.75 43.55 -8.58
CA VAL A 642 11.90 42.82 -7.62
C VAL A 642 11.02 41.80 -8.33
N SER A 643 10.42 42.15 -9.48
CA SER A 643 9.62 41.20 -10.27
C SER A 643 10.46 40.04 -10.81
N VAL A 644 11.69 40.29 -11.29
CA VAL A 644 12.61 39.21 -11.73
C VAL A 644 12.97 38.30 -10.56
N ILE A 645 13.32 38.86 -9.40
CA ILE A 645 13.60 38.08 -8.18
C ILE A 645 12.34 37.28 -7.78
N GLY A 646 11.17 37.89 -7.83
CA GLY A 646 9.89 37.26 -7.54
C GLY A 646 9.60 36.06 -8.43
N VAL A 647 9.73 36.21 -9.77
CA VAL A 647 9.57 35.09 -10.72
C VAL A 647 10.53 33.95 -10.39
N LEU A 648 11.82 34.24 -10.16
CA LEU A 648 12.82 33.22 -9.85
C LEU A 648 12.56 32.54 -8.49
N ALA A 649 12.13 33.31 -7.49
CA ALA A 649 11.80 32.81 -6.15
C ALA A 649 10.56 31.90 -6.18
N ILE A 650 9.50 32.31 -6.89
CA ILE A 650 8.29 31.50 -7.15
C ILE A 650 8.69 30.16 -7.76
N GLY A 651 9.54 30.18 -8.80
CA GLY A 651 10.04 28.97 -9.44
C GLY A 651 10.84 28.07 -8.52
N THR A 652 11.72 28.66 -7.71
CA THR A 652 12.51 27.92 -6.72
C THR A 652 11.60 27.22 -5.71
N VAL A 653 10.57 27.90 -5.21
CA VAL A 653 9.58 27.31 -4.27
C VAL A 653 8.73 26.23 -4.96
N ASN A 654 8.25 26.45 -6.19
CA ASN A 654 7.49 25.45 -6.96
C ASN A 654 8.28 24.12 -7.06
N LEU A 655 9.56 24.20 -7.44
CA LEU A 655 10.45 23.05 -7.59
C LEU A 655 10.79 22.40 -6.24
N TRP A 656 11.13 23.20 -5.23
CA TRP A 656 11.52 22.71 -3.91
C TRP A 656 10.40 21.93 -3.22
N VAL A 657 9.19 22.50 -3.19
CA VAL A 657 8.04 21.89 -2.50
C VAL A 657 7.62 20.61 -3.20
N SER A 658 7.49 20.63 -4.53
CA SER A 658 7.08 19.45 -5.31
C SER A 658 8.11 18.31 -5.20
N PHE A 659 9.40 18.61 -5.32
CA PHE A 659 10.48 17.64 -5.18
C PHE A 659 10.55 17.04 -3.78
N SER A 660 10.50 17.87 -2.74
CA SER A 660 10.62 17.43 -1.35
C SER A 660 9.48 16.49 -0.96
N LEU A 661 8.24 16.84 -1.35
CA LEU A 661 7.06 16.03 -1.07
C LEU A 661 7.09 14.70 -1.85
N ALA A 662 7.48 14.74 -3.13
CA ALA A 662 7.65 13.53 -3.93
C ALA A 662 8.71 12.59 -3.36
N LEU A 663 9.87 13.13 -2.98
CA LEU A 663 10.94 12.34 -2.39
C LEU A 663 10.53 11.74 -1.04
N PHE A 664 9.85 12.53 -0.19
CA PHE A 664 9.34 12.07 1.09
C PHE A 664 8.37 10.89 0.93
N VAL A 665 7.38 11.01 0.04
CA VAL A 665 6.41 9.93 -0.21
C VAL A 665 7.08 8.71 -0.82
N ALA A 666 8.00 8.91 -1.76
CA ALA A 666 8.72 7.80 -2.40
C ALA A 666 9.60 7.02 -1.42
N LEU A 667 10.29 7.71 -0.50
CA LEU A 667 11.09 7.06 0.56
C LEU A 667 10.21 6.34 1.57
N ARG A 668 9.09 6.96 1.97
CA ARG A 668 8.13 6.36 2.92
C ARG A 668 7.46 5.12 2.34
N ALA A 669 7.06 5.13 1.08
CA ALA A 669 6.49 3.98 0.38
C ALA A 669 7.47 2.77 0.31
N ARG A 670 8.77 3.02 0.49
CA ARG A 670 9.82 2.00 0.53
C ARG A 670 10.29 1.65 1.94
N GLN A 671 9.63 2.16 2.99
CA GLN A 671 9.95 1.88 4.40
C GLN A 671 11.39 2.25 4.80
N VAL A 672 12.02 3.19 4.08
CA VAL A 672 13.38 3.65 4.41
C VAL A 672 13.29 4.67 5.55
N ARG A 673 13.79 4.32 6.73
CA ARG A 673 13.89 5.24 7.88
C ARG A 673 14.96 6.30 7.61
N PHE A 674 14.55 7.46 7.11
CA PHE A 674 15.45 8.55 6.76
C PHE A 674 15.90 9.32 8.02
N ARG A 675 17.14 9.07 8.49
CA ARG A 675 17.72 9.77 9.67
C ARG A 675 18.79 10.84 9.33
N HIS A 676 19.15 11.04 8.06
CA HIS A 676 20.31 11.86 7.65
C HIS A 676 20.00 12.99 6.64
N GLY A 677 18.84 13.64 6.74
CA GLY A 677 18.42 14.66 5.76
C GLY A 677 19.34 15.87 5.64
N TRP A 678 19.88 16.34 6.78
CA TRP A 678 20.81 17.47 6.78
C TRP A 678 22.16 17.12 6.12
N THR A 679 22.69 15.92 6.37
CA THR A 679 23.92 15.41 5.77
C THR A 679 23.80 15.34 4.25
N LEU A 680 22.65 14.88 3.73
CA LEU A 680 22.36 14.84 2.31
C LEU A 680 22.31 16.24 1.70
N ALA A 681 21.58 17.18 2.32
CA ALA A 681 21.47 18.56 1.85
C ALA A 681 22.84 19.24 1.76
N LYS A 682 23.68 19.09 2.79
CA LYS A 682 25.05 19.63 2.82
C LYS A 682 25.93 19.02 1.71
N ALA A 683 25.80 17.72 1.46
CA ALA A 683 26.56 17.03 0.41
C ALA A 683 26.13 17.46 -1.00
N VAL A 684 24.83 17.60 -1.27
CA VAL A 684 24.28 18.14 -2.53
C VAL A 684 24.76 19.57 -2.76
N PHE A 685 24.67 20.43 -1.75
CA PHE A 685 25.11 21.82 -1.87
C PHE A 685 26.62 21.93 -2.17
N SER A 686 27.46 21.18 -1.44
CA SER A 686 28.90 21.10 -1.69
C SER A 686 29.25 20.59 -3.10
N ARG A 687 28.53 19.58 -3.61
CA ARG A 687 28.80 19.00 -4.94
C ARG A 687 28.25 19.85 -6.09
N PHE A 688 27.20 20.63 -5.84
CA PHE A 688 26.69 21.64 -6.77
C PHE A 688 27.70 22.79 -6.94
N LEU A 689 28.24 23.31 -5.83
CA LEU A 689 29.21 24.41 -5.80
C LEU A 689 30.59 24.04 -6.40
N LYS A 690 31.02 22.78 -6.28
CA LYS A 690 32.35 22.34 -6.77
C LYS A 690 32.46 22.27 -8.30
N GLY A 691 31.40 22.60 -9.06
CA GLY A 691 31.41 22.66 -10.52
C GLY A 691 31.75 21.32 -11.20
N PRO A 692 31.61 21.19 -12.52
CA PRO A 692 32.06 19.99 -13.22
C PRO A 692 33.59 20.03 -13.33
N ARG A 693 34.30 19.06 -12.73
CA ARG A 693 35.62 18.72 -13.28
C ARG A 693 35.37 18.12 -14.67
N ILE A 694 35.64 18.93 -15.69
CA ILE A 694 35.49 18.64 -17.14
C ILE A 694 36.27 17.38 -17.57
N SER A 695 37.13 16.81 -16.71
CA SER A 695 37.96 15.63 -17.00
C SER A 695 37.26 14.27 -16.93
N SER A 696 35.99 14.16 -16.53
CA SER A 696 35.29 12.86 -16.46
C SER A 696 34.49 12.48 -17.71
N PHE A 697 34.60 13.24 -18.81
CA PHE A 697 33.99 12.96 -20.13
C PHE A 697 34.53 11.71 -20.85
N ARG A 698 35.26 10.82 -20.17
CA ARG A 698 35.59 9.51 -20.72
C ARG A 698 34.33 8.65 -20.60
N ARG A 699 33.82 8.14 -21.74
CA ARG A 699 32.79 7.09 -21.81
C ARG A 699 33.14 5.97 -20.81
N ARG A 700 32.65 6.05 -19.58
CA ARG A 700 32.41 4.89 -18.75
C ARG A 700 30.97 4.52 -19.07
N GLU A 701 30.80 3.41 -19.77
CA GLU A 701 29.47 2.80 -19.87
C GLU A 701 28.89 2.76 -18.46
N SER A 702 27.70 3.35 -18.29
CA SER A 702 27.02 3.31 -17.01
C SER A 702 26.84 1.84 -16.60
N PRO A 703 26.93 1.49 -15.30
CA PRO A 703 26.60 0.13 -14.84
C PRO A 703 25.20 -0.32 -15.29
N PHE A 704 24.34 0.65 -15.63
CA PHE A 704 22.96 0.48 -16.06
C PHE A 704 22.78 0.01 -17.50
N LYS A 705 23.74 0.21 -18.42
CA LYS A 705 23.65 -0.37 -19.78
C LYS A 705 23.84 -1.89 -19.81
N ARG A 706 24.36 -2.51 -18.74
CA ARG A 706 24.51 -3.97 -18.63
C ARG A 706 23.20 -4.71 -18.39
N ILE A 707 22.17 -4.06 -17.84
CA ILE A 707 20.91 -4.72 -17.47
C ILE A 707 19.95 -4.87 -18.67
N ALA A 708 20.18 -4.11 -19.76
CA ALA A 708 19.35 -4.15 -20.97
C ALA A 708 19.86 -5.09 -22.09
N ARG A 709 21.02 -5.73 -21.94
CA ARG A 709 21.46 -6.79 -22.86
C ARG A 709 20.97 -8.14 -22.33
N LYS A 710 19.92 -8.69 -22.96
CA LYS A 710 19.65 -10.14 -22.91
C LYS A 710 20.98 -10.88 -23.11
N PRO A 711 21.32 -11.91 -22.32
CA PRO A 711 22.46 -12.74 -22.65
C PRO A 711 22.20 -13.37 -24.02
N ARG A 712 23.04 -13.06 -25.01
CA ARG A 712 23.14 -13.89 -26.21
C ARG A 712 23.63 -15.25 -25.73
N ALA A 713 22.99 -16.32 -26.22
CA ALA A 713 23.48 -17.68 -26.06
C ALA A 713 24.95 -17.75 -26.49
N PRO A 714 25.80 -18.53 -25.80
CA PRO A 714 27.19 -18.65 -26.22
C PRO A 714 27.25 -19.32 -27.59
N GLU A 715 27.80 -18.60 -28.57
CA GLU A 715 28.23 -19.16 -29.85
C GLU A 715 29.30 -20.21 -29.55
N GLY A 716 28.95 -21.48 -29.78
CA GLY A 716 29.88 -22.60 -29.70
C GLY A 716 31.02 -22.41 -30.69
N GLN A 717 32.24 -22.54 -30.17
CA GLN A 717 33.47 -22.62 -30.92
C GLN A 717 33.37 -23.71 -32.00
N ARG A 718 33.62 -23.34 -33.26
CA ARG A 718 34.00 -24.31 -34.29
C ARG A 718 35.43 -24.76 -34.00
N GLY A 719 35.59 -26.04 -33.68
CA GLY A 719 36.80 -26.80 -34.02
C GLY A 719 36.55 -27.54 -35.35
N PRO A 720 37.56 -27.68 -36.22
CA PRO A 720 37.44 -28.43 -37.46
C PRO A 720 37.67 -29.92 -37.16
N ASP A 721 36.85 -30.80 -37.75
CA ASP A 721 37.30 -32.08 -38.32
C ASP A 721 36.14 -32.70 -39.10
N ASP A 722 36.53 -33.33 -40.21
CA ASP A 722 35.77 -33.64 -41.42
C ASP A 722 35.09 -35.03 -41.32
N PRO A 723 34.64 -35.69 -42.40
CA PRO A 723 33.24 -35.89 -42.76
C PRO A 723 32.78 -37.36 -42.73
N ALA A 724 31.47 -37.63 -42.82
CA ALA A 724 30.97 -38.84 -43.51
C ALA A 724 29.45 -38.86 -43.69
N CYS A 725 29.05 -39.23 -44.92
CA CYS A 725 27.77 -39.84 -45.33
C CYS A 725 26.49 -39.03 -45.13
N GLY A 726 25.65 -38.78 -46.13
CA GLY A 726 25.46 -39.50 -47.38
C GLY A 726 23.96 -39.69 -47.59
N ILE A 727 23.43 -38.99 -48.59
CA ILE A 727 22.41 -39.45 -49.57
C ILE A 727 21.15 -40.16 -48.99
N HIS A 728 19.98 -39.53 -49.12
CA HIS A 728 18.92 -40.05 -50.00
C HIS A 728 17.71 -39.10 -50.16
N THR A 729 17.47 -38.76 -51.42
CA THR A 729 16.24 -38.26 -52.03
C THR A 729 15.10 -39.29 -51.93
N ASN A 730 13.83 -38.86 -51.82
CA ASN A 730 12.84 -38.79 -52.93
C ASN A 730 11.35 -38.82 -52.45
N SER A 731 10.59 -37.79 -52.84
CA SER A 731 9.32 -37.82 -53.60
C SER A 731 8.22 -38.89 -53.38
N SER A 732 6.98 -38.38 -53.18
CA SER A 732 5.72 -38.69 -53.91
C SER A 732 4.70 -39.75 -53.42
N LYS A 733 3.46 -39.23 -53.17
CA LYS A 733 2.09 -39.80 -53.41
C LYS A 733 1.68 -41.03 -52.57
N LYS A 734 0.44 -41.24 -52.10
CA LYS A 734 -0.90 -41.05 -52.71
C LYS A 734 -2.02 -41.40 -51.69
N ARG A 735 -3.20 -40.74 -51.82
CA ARG A 735 -4.60 -41.19 -51.50
C ARG A 735 -4.96 -41.59 -50.05
N SER A 736 -5.95 -40.97 -49.38
CA SER A 736 -7.41 -40.85 -49.62
C SER A 736 -8.19 -41.80 -48.71
N ASN A 737 -8.91 -41.28 -47.71
CA ASN A 737 -10.34 -41.59 -47.52
C ASN A 737 -11.02 -40.65 -46.52
N LYS A 738 -12.29 -40.39 -46.83
CA LYS A 738 -13.24 -39.46 -46.25
C LYS A 738 -14.45 -40.30 -45.84
N VAL A 739 -14.91 -40.25 -44.59
CA VAL A 739 -16.29 -40.65 -44.22
C VAL A 739 -16.82 -39.66 -43.17
N VAL A 740 -18.06 -39.27 -43.41
CA VAL A 740 -18.87 -38.23 -42.77
C VAL A 740 -19.80 -38.86 -41.71
N SER A 741 -20.36 -37.97 -40.90
CA SER A 741 -21.22 -38.07 -39.71
C SER A 741 -22.53 -38.86 -39.78
N GLU A 742 -23.13 -38.94 -38.58
CA GLU A 742 -24.57 -38.92 -38.21
C GLU A 742 -25.30 -40.24 -37.89
N ARG A 743 -25.72 -40.38 -36.61
CA ARG A 743 -27.11 -40.51 -36.08
C ARG A 743 -27.02 -40.80 -34.55
N GLN A 744 -27.59 -40.01 -33.62
CA GLN A 744 -28.98 -39.68 -33.25
C GLN A 744 -29.58 -40.56 -32.12
N GLN A 745 -30.31 -39.89 -31.20
CA GLN A 745 -31.23 -40.38 -30.14
C GLN A 745 -30.53 -40.87 -28.85
N GLN A 746 -30.74 -40.32 -27.66
CA GLN A 746 -31.97 -39.85 -26.97
C GLN A 746 -31.70 -38.66 -26.03
#